data_AF-A0A2E8ME45-F1
#
_entry.id   AF-A0A2E8ME45-F1
#
_cell.length_a   1.000
_cell.length_b   1.000
_cell.length_c   1.000
_cell.angle_alpha   90.00
_cell.angle_beta   90.00
_cell.angle_gamma   90.00
#
_symmetry.space_group_name_H-M   'P 1'
#
loop_
_entity.id
_entity.type
_entity.pdbx_description
1 polymer ?
#
loop_
_entity_poly.entity_id
_entity_poly.type
_entity_poly.pdbx_seq_one_letter_code
_entity_poly.pdbx_strand_id
1 'polypeptide(L)'
;MSETSPSAPQAPIPEELQKQLAEFQKRLWRVKVTEAVLAGIFGLIISFLVVFLLERIFPIPPLARFSILIAGTSLSAVFAPLMVRRWVFGHRREDQLAKLISKKFPKLGDRLLGIVELQDQTESRETLSPELRAAAMEHVARQAAKRDMTEALPNSRHRKLAIGVTVAIFLVVIGFVVAPKASTNALVRWALPFSETEHYTFTQFDTSEIPNPLVVAKGEKFSLVAPLTKDSDQKPTKARASFNGQEWIESDLTEDGFYKFDFPGQQDTGVIALEAGDASIRIKVQPKLRPELTNLKAMVDLPEYLQLEPQQIDIRTGVLTALEGSKITLLGDFSRELSAAQATLIPEEKIIDPAAEPDAIVPGENLKELIEDDEIIAPSVPKSKPLKLSIKESAFSTEPFSLNDHPASIPLNWTDSFGLAGSATFNLKIQPSEDSAPVSYVQGIERQVVILAEEVLEFEVLCEDDFGLKEIGLAWKGEFTAPSSEKPAEGSMTLRTGGPSTSRLSELAIFSPATHKITPQKLMLSAYAEDYKPGRGRIYSEPIVVYILTRDEHAQLLKNKFDRIIGELEDATRREMNNLDANERLDQQKTPEELQEEDAQRKLTKSQDAEQQNAEKMEDIAKKMEKLFRDASRNGDLDTETMKKMAEALDSMKELAKEDLPEIEKKLGEAQNQKSTPEKTEKDLKKAIEKQKEALEKMQETVKKANEANRNFEASTFINRLKRAASEQDGIASAFGSAMRGEDKKAESEITGATPDKLDPTHGRLIGELDLQQKRTTGDIRWIQEDLGHFHARTQKDIHKELIDDMKDYNIDNRLETLRQEISKNQSFISAVRSKQLAEKLRDWAKKLEGDKNGGDGSGEGGGGESQEEKDFEFMLKVMRMVQTEQDIRSRTRSLEQMLRSLNLRKQPN
;
A
#
# COMPACT_ATOMS: atom_id res chain seq x y z
N MET A 1 67.78 120.15 2.22
CA MET A 1 68.04 121.45 1.56
C MET A 1 69.06 121.21 0.48
N SER A 2 68.69 121.40 -0.78
CA SER A 2 69.54 121.92 -1.86
C SER A 2 68.61 122.22 -3.04
N GLU A 3 68.56 123.50 -3.36
CA GLU A 3 67.84 124.12 -4.46
C GLU A 3 68.47 123.82 -5.83
N THR A 4 67.61 123.95 -6.85
CA THR A 4 67.88 124.45 -8.22
C THR A 4 68.60 123.57 -9.24
N SER A 5 67.84 123.10 -10.24
CA SER A 5 67.93 123.52 -11.66
C SER A 5 66.89 122.78 -12.51
N PRO A 6 66.19 123.41 -13.48
CA PRO A 6 65.13 122.77 -14.25
C PRO A 6 65.71 121.81 -15.30
N SER A 7 65.21 120.57 -15.33
CA SER A 7 65.51 119.61 -16.41
C SER A 7 64.85 120.06 -17.71
N ALA A 8 65.61 120.01 -18.80
CA ALA A 8 65.28 120.55 -20.11
C ALA A 8 64.05 119.87 -20.76
N PRO A 9 63.25 120.58 -21.58
CA PRO A 9 62.15 119.98 -22.32
C PRO A 9 62.68 118.95 -23.34
N GLN A 10 62.31 117.69 -23.16
CA GLN A 10 62.47 116.62 -24.14
C GLN A 10 61.56 116.92 -25.34
N ALA A 11 62.11 116.93 -26.55
CA ALA A 11 61.31 117.08 -27.77
C ALA A 11 60.51 115.77 -28.00
N PRO A 12 59.17 115.80 -28.00
CA PRO A 12 58.38 114.61 -28.28
C PRO A 12 58.52 114.20 -29.75
N ILE A 13 58.52 112.90 -30.02
CA ILE A 13 58.38 112.37 -31.39
C ILE A 13 57.12 113.01 -32.02
N PRO A 14 57.15 113.38 -33.31
CA PRO A 14 55.95 113.87 -34.00
C PRO A 14 54.77 112.90 -33.84
N GLU A 15 53.60 113.40 -33.38
CA GLU A 15 52.42 112.57 -33.09
C GLU A 15 52.03 111.62 -34.23
N GLU A 16 52.28 112.06 -35.47
CA GLU A 16 51.96 111.31 -36.68
C GLU A 16 52.81 110.03 -36.82
N LEU A 17 54.08 110.05 -36.40
CA LEU A 17 54.95 108.88 -36.41
C LEU A 17 54.57 107.88 -35.31
N GLN A 18 54.20 108.39 -34.12
CA GLN A 18 53.75 107.55 -33.02
C GLN A 18 52.43 106.83 -33.36
N LYS A 19 51.50 107.52 -34.04
CA LYS A 19 50.27 106.90 -34.57
C LYS A 19 50.56 105.78 -35.57
N GLN A 20 51.50 105.98 -36.50
CA GLN A 20 51.87 104.96 -37.50
C GLN A 20 52.52 103.71 -36.87
N LEU A 21 53.43 103.88 -35.90
CA LEU A 21 54.03 102.76 -35.18
C LEU A 21 53.00 102.01 -34.32
N ALA A 22 52.08 102.72 -33.66
CA ALA A 22 51.00 102.12 -32.89
C ALA A 22 50.01 101.34 -33.79
N GLU A 23 49.72 101.83 -34.99
CA GLU A 23 48.87 101.14 -35.96
C GLU A 23 49.54 99.86 -36.49
N PHE A 24 50.84 99.91 -36.81
CA PHE A 24 51.63 98.74 -37.19
C PHE A 24 51.63 97.67 -36.08
N GLN A 25 51.83 98.08 -34.82
CA GLN A 25 51.80 97.20 -33.65
C GLN A 25 50.42 96.53 -33.48
N LYS A 26 49.33 97.31 -33.51
CA LYS A 26 47.96 96.78 -33.40
C LYS A 26 47.66 95.76 -34.49
N ARG A 27 48.10 96.00 -35.73
CA ARG A 27 47.86 95.10 -36.86
C ARG A 27 48.69 93.82 -36.76
N LEU A 28 49.96 93.91 -36.32
CA LEU A 28 50.82 92.75 -36.05
C LEU A 28 50.21 91.83 -34.97
N TRP A 29 49.79 92.41 -33.85
CA TRP A 29 49.19 91.66 -32.75
C TRP A 29 47.90 90.99 -33.17
N ARG A 30 47.01 91.72 -33.85
CA ARG A 30 45.73 91.16 -34.34
C ARG A 30 45.98 89.93 -35.22
N VAL A 31 46.86 90.03 -36.20
CA VAL A 31 47.13 88.92 -37.14
C VAL A 31 47.71 87.69 -36.44
N LYS A 32 48.70 87.86 -35.55
CA LYS A 32 49.39 86.72 -34.89
C LYS A 32 48.58 86.09 -33.77
N VAL A 33 47.77 86.86 -33.05
CA VAL A 33 46.81 86.31 -32.09
C VAL A 33 45.71 85.53 -32.81
N THR A 34 45.18 86.03 -33.92
CA THR A 34 44.18 85.30 -34.73
C THR A 34 44.75 83.98 -35.28
N GLU A 35 46.01 83.94 -35.73
CA GLU A 35 46.67 82.69 -36.13
C GLU A 35 46.73 81.65 -35.00
N ALA A 36 47.10 82.08 -33.79
CA ALA A 36 47.20 81.19 -32.64
C ALA A 36 45.84 80.61 -32.22
N VAL A 37 44.80 81.45 -32.19
CA VAL A 37 43.43 81.03 -31.84
C VAL A 37 42.88 80.05 -32.90
N LEU A 38 43.03 80.36 -34.19
CA LEU A 38 42.56 79.49 -35.26
C LEU A 38 43.29 78.13 -35.26
N ALA A 39 44.60 78.10 -34.99
CA ALA A 39 45.34 76.84 -34.90
C ALA A 39 44.90 75.98 -33.71
N GLY A 40 44.61 76.60 -32.56
CA GLY A 40 44.09 75.90 -31.37
C GLY A 40 42.70 75.31 -31.59
N ILE A 41 41.78 76.07 -32.19
CA ILE A 41 40.43 75.59 -32.57
C ILE A 41 40.54 74.43 -33.56
N PHE A 42 41.41 74.55 -34.57
CA PHE A 42 41.60 73.51 -35.57
C PHE A 42 42.08 72.18 -34.95
N GLY A 43 43.03 72.23 -34.00
CA GLY A 43 43.54 71.04 -33.31
C GLY A 43 42.46 70.29 -32.52
N LEU A 44 41.59 71.02 -31.82
CA LEU A 44 40.48 70.42 -31.08
C LEU A 44 39.47 69.74 -32.01
N ILE A 45 39.06 70.40 -33.10
CA ILE A 45 38.06 69.85 -34.03
C ILE A 45 38.59 68.59 -34.70
N ILE A 46 39.87 68.59 -35.14
CA ILE A 46 40.48 67.40 -35.73
C ILE A 46 40.53 66.24 -34.73
N SER A 47 40.87 66.50 -33.46
CA SER A 47 40.92 65.44 -32.46
C SER A 47 39.58 64.72 -32.28
N PHE A 48 38.46 65.47 -32.32
CA PHE A 48 37.12 64.90 -32.28
C PHE A 48 36.80 64.11 -33.56
N LEU A 49 37.07 64.66 -34.74
CA LEU A 49 36.83 63.99 -36.03
C LEU A 49 37.57 62.65 -36.12
N VAL A 50 38.80 62.57 -35.61
CA VAL A 50 39.58 61.32 -35.56
C VAL A 50 38.88 60.27 -34.69
N VAL A 51 38.39 60.64 -33.49
CA VAL A 51 37.64 59.70 -32.64
C VAL A 51 36.35 59.27 -33.32
N PHE A 52 35.58 60.22 -33.87
CA PHE A 52 34.32 59.94 -34.57
C PHE A 52 34.49 58.97 -35.75
N LEU A 53 35.54 59.15 -36.57
CA LEU A 53 35.82 58.29 -37.72
C LEU A 53 36.33 56.91 -37.31
N LEU A 54 37.29 56.84 -36.38
CA LEU A 54 37.90 55.58 -35.96
C LEU A 54 36.94 54.71 -35.14
N GLU A 55 36.07 55.32 -34.32
CA GLU A 55 35.07 54.57 -33.56
C GLU A 55 34.05 53.86 -34.45
N ARG A 56 33.90 54.27 -35.71
CA ARG A 56 33.02 53.58 -36.66
C ARG A 56 33.63 52.28 -37.21
N ILE A 57 34.93 52.04 -36.97
CA ILE A 57 35.63 50.82 -37.39
C ILE A 57 35.89 49.91 -36.19
N PHE A 58 36.31 50.48 -35.05
CA PHE A 58 36.56 49.71 -33.83
C PHE A 58 36.39 50.56 -32.57
N PRO A 59 36.00 49.96 -31.42
CA PRO A 59 35.89 50.68 -30.17
C PRO A 59 37.27 51.15 -29.68
N ILE A 60 37.47 52.47 -29.61
CA ILE A 60 38.75 53.03 -29.17
C ILE A 60 38.86 52.91 -27.64
N PRO A 61 39.96 52.34 -27.11
CA PRO A 61 40.15 52.22 -25.66
C PRO A 61 40.32 53.59 -24.99
N PRO A 62 39.97 53.72 -23.69
CA PRO A 62 40.03 54.98 -22.93
C PRO A 62 41.36 55.73 -23.06
N LEU A 63 42.49 55.01 -22.96
CA LEU A 63 43.83 55.61 -23.03
C LEU A 63 44.14 56.20 -24.41
N ALA A 64 43.66 55.58 -25.49
CA ALA A 64 43.86 56.09 -26.84
C ALA A 64 43.01 57.35 -27.07
N ARG A 65 41.75 57.38 -26.60
CA ARG A 65 40.90 58.58 -26.62
C ARG A 65 41.53 59.74 -25.85
N PHE A 66 42.06 59.47 -24.65
CA PHE A 66 42.77 60.47 -23.84
C PHE A 66 44.01 61.03 -24.55
N SER A 67 44.79 60.17 -25.20
CA SER A 67 45.97 60.58 -25.97
C SER A 67 45.60 61.50 -27.14
N ILE A 68 44.52 61.19 -27.86
CA ILE A 68 44.00 62.02 -28.97
C ILE A 68 43.53 63.39 -28.46
N LEU A 69 42.84 63.42 -27.31
CA LEU A 69 42.37 64.67 -26.68
C LEU A 69 43.54 65.56 -26.21
N ILE A 70 44.56 64.98 -25.58
CA ILE A 70 45.78 65.72 -25.19
C ILE A 70 46.50 66.27 -26.42
N ALA A 71 46.66 65.47 -27.47
CA ALA A 71 47.29 65.92 -28.71
C ALA A 71 46.55 67.14 -29.31
N GLY A 72 45.22 67.08 -29.39
CA GLY A 72 44.37 68.18 -29.88
C GLY A 72 44.42 69.44 -29.02
N THR A 73 44.42 69.30 -27.69
CA THR A 73 44.46 70.43 -26.74
C THR A 73 45.84 71.07 -26.62
N SER A 74 46.94 70.33 -26.82
CA SER A 74 48.31 70.84 -26.74
C SER A 74 48.60 71.99 -27.72
N LEU A 75 47.99 71.95 -28.91
CA LEU A 75 48.01 73.01 -29.94
C LEU A 75 47.39 74.33 -29.46
N SER A 76 46.51 74.30 -28.47
CA SER A 76 45.89 75.48 -27.88
C SER A 76 46.59 75.89 -26.58
N ALA A 77 46.85 74.93 -25.68
CA ALA A 77 47.35 75.19 -24.34
C ALA A 77 48.85 75.56 -24.28
N VAL A 78 49.68 75.03 -25.18
CA VAL A 78 51.14 75.28 -25.17
C VAL A 78 51.55 76.23 -26.30
N PHE A 79 51.02 76.00 -27.50
CA PHE A 79 51.46 76.75 -28.69
C PHE A 79 50.92 78.20 -28.71
N ALA A 80 49.68 78.45 -28.27
CA ALA A 80 49.10 79.79 -28.28
C ALA A 80 49.80 80.75 -27.29
N PRO A 81 50.09 80.38 -26.02
CA PRO A 81 50.84 81.25 -25.11
C PRO A 81 52.26 81.55 -25.59
N LEU A 82 52.95 80.58 -26.21
CA LEU A 82 54.29 80.79 -26.78
C LEU A 82 54.27 81.80 -27.94
N MET A 83 53.25 81.75 -28.79
CA MET A 83 53.06 82.72 -29.88
C MET A 83 52.74 84.12 -29.34
N VAL A 84 51.87 84.23 -28.33
CA VAL A 84 51.55 85.51 -27.68
C VAL A 84 52.81 86.09 -27.01
N ARG A 85 53.59 85.29 -26.28
CA ARG A 85 54.87 85.73 -25.70
C ARG A 85 55.84 86.24 -26.77
N ARG A 86 55.99 85.50 -27.88
CA ARG A 86 56.91 85.86 -28.96
C ARG A 86 56.51 87.17 -29.66
N TRP A 87 55.23 87.35 -29.98
CA TRP A 87 54.77 88.43 -30.86
C TRP A 87 54.21 89.64 -30.11
N VAL A 88 53.47 89.43 -29.03
CA VAL A 88 52.86 90.51 -28.24
C VAL A 88 53.87 91.10 -27.24
N PHE A 89 54.54 90.26 -26.46
CA PHE A 89 55.50 90.74 -25.45
C PHE A 89 56.88 91.11 -26.03
N GLY A 90 57.29 90.46 -27.12
CA GLY A 90 58.59 90.71 -27.77
C GLY A 90 58.67 91.98 -28.65
N HIS A 91 57.55 92.67 -28.90
CA HIS A 91 57.47 93.84 -29.77
C HIS A 91 56.59 94.95 -29.16
N ARG A 92 56.87 95.30 -27.90
CA ARG A 92 56.12 96.33 -27.15
C ARG A 92 56.71 97.73 -27.28
N ARG A 93 58.04 97.81 -27.39
CA ARG A 93 58.78 99.08 -27.43
C ARG A 93 59.01 99.54 -28.87
N GLU A 94 59.12 100.84 -29.07
CA GLU A 94 59.25 101.47 -30.38
C GLU A 94 60.55 101.05 -31.09
N ASP A 95 61.64 100.81 -30.35
CA ASP A 95 62.92 100.28 -30.84
C ASP A 95 62.79 98.85 -31.43
N GLN A 96 61.99 97.99 -30.78
CA GLN A 96 61.72 96.63 -31.23
C GLN A 96 60.89 96.61 -32.51
N LEU A 97 59.94 97.54 -32.63
CA LEU A 97 59.14 97.72 -33.85
C LEU A 97 60.00 98.27 -34.99
N ALA A 98 60.89 99.23 -34.72
CA ALA A 98 61.84 99.74 -35.70
C ALA A 98 62.79 98.65 -36.23
N LYS A 99 63.32 97.78 -35.35
CA LYS A 99 64.12 96.59 -35.75
C LYS A 99 63.34 95.56 -36.55
N LEU A 100 62.03 95.44 -36.33
CA LEU A 100 61.20 94.54 -37.13
C LEU A 100 60.91 95.14 -38.51
N ILE A 101 60.71 96.46 -38.58
CA ILE A 101 60.55 97.20 -39.84
C ILE A 101 61.86 97.20 -40.65
N SER A 102 63.03 97.29 -40.01
CA SER A 102 64.34 97.30 -40.68
C SER A 102 64.61 96.02 -41.48
N LYS A 103 64.04 94.87 -41.09
CA LYS A 103 64.18 93.62 -41.83
C LYS A 103 63.62 93.68 -43.25
N LYS A 104 62.58 94.48 -43.50
CA LYS A 104 61.95 94.63 -44.82
C LYS A 104 62.25 95.99 -45.45
N PHE A 105 62.46 97.03 -44.65
CA PHE A 105 62.87 98.36 -45.08
C PHE A 105 64.12 98.84 -44.31
N PRO A 106 65.34 98.39 -44.68
CA PRO A 106 66.56 98.66 -43.91
C PRO A 106 66.82 100.15 -43.70
N LYS A 107 66.77 100.95 -44.78
CA LYS A 107 67.03 102.39 -44.72
C LYS A 107 66.02 103.17 -43.88
N LEU A 108 64.75 102.73 -43.83
CA LEU A 108 63.71 103.38 -43.04
C LEU A 108 63.82 102.95 -41.57
N GLY A 109 64.00 101.66 -41.32
CA GLY A 109 64.13 101.11 -39.97
C GLY A 109 65.35 101.64 -39.22
N ASP A 110 66.52 101.78 -39.86
CA ASP A 110 67.71 102.35 -39.22
C ASP A 110 67.51 103.84 -38.86
N ARG A 111 66.78 104.59 -39.69
CA ARG A 111 66.45 106.00 -39.41
C ARG A 111 65.44 106.14 -38.28
N LEU A 112 64.43 105.26 -38.23
CA LEU A 112 63.46 105.22 -37.14
C LEU A 112 64.12 104.80 -35.83
N LEU A 113 65.03 103.81 -35.88
CA LEU A 113 65.83 103.39 -34.72
C LEU A 113 66.71 104.54 -34.24
N GLY A 114 67.41 105.22 -35.15
CA GLY A 114 68.23 106.38 -34.82
C GLY A 114 67.43 107.52 -34.18
N ILE A 115 66.18 107.75 -34.58
CA ILE A 115 65.31 108.77 -33.95
C ILE A 115 64.85 108.37 -32.56
N VAL A 116 64.47 107.12 -32.38
CA VAL A 116 64.08 106.59 -31.07
C VAL A 116 65.31 106.62 -30.13
N GLU A 117 66.52 106.32 -30.62
CA GLU A 117 67.76 106.45 -29.86
C GLU A 117 68.14 107.92 -29.57
N LEU A 118 67.82 108.86 -30.48
CA LEU A 118 68.01 110.31 -30.29
C LEU A 118 67.04 110.92 -29.26
N GLN A 119 65.88 110.31 -29.03
CA GLN A 119 64.93 110.74 -28.00
C GLN A 119 65.44 110.49 -26.58
N ASP A 120 66.21 109.40 -26.38
CA ASP A 120 66.68 108.95 -25.07
C ASP A 120 68.08 109.53 -24.67
N GLN A 121 68.68 110.41 -25.48
CA GLN A 121 70.00 111.01 -25.20
C GLN A 121 69.95 112.33 -24.37
N THR A 122 70.47 112.28 -23.14
CA THR A 122 70.58 113.41 -22.19
C THR A 122 72.01 113.97 -22.06
N GLU A 123 72.54 114.64 -23.10
CA GLU A 123 73.83 115.37 -23.03
C GLU A 123 73.66 116.91 -23.18
N SER A 124 74.60 117.66 -22.59
CA SER A 124 74.56 119.09 -22.26
C SER A 124 74.51 120.05 -23.46
N ARG A 125 73.89 121.23 -23.23
CA ARG A 125 73.43 122.25 -24.19
C ARG A 125 74.44 122.87 -25.17
N GLU A 126 75.72 122.50 -25.15
CA GLU A 126 76.76 123.23 -25.89
C GLU A 126 77.12 122.67 -27.28
N THR A 127 76.56 121.53 -27.72
CA THR A 127 77.02 120.87 -28.95
C THR A 127 76.01 120.71 -30.09
N LEU A 128 74.70 121.01 -29.95
CA LEU A 128 73.74 121.13 -31.08
C LEU A 128 72.42 121.84 -30.68
N SER A 129 71.91 122.72 -31.54
CA SER A 129 70.65 123.47 -31.36
C SER A 129 69.41 122.54 -31.27
N PRO A 130 68.45 122.78 -30.32
CA PRO A 130 67.18 122.06 -30.23
C PRO A 130 66.36 122.06 -31.52
N GLU A 131 66.48 123.11 -32.33
CA GLU A 131 65.75 123.27 -33.60
C GLU A 131 66.22 122.26 -34.66
N LEU A 132 67.51 121.88 -34.65
CA LEU A 132 68.06 120.88 -35.56
C LEU A 132 67.56 119.46 -35.25
N ARG A 133 67.36 119.13 -33.95
CA ARG A 133 66.78 117.85 -33.54
C ARG A 133 65.32 117.74 -33.98
N ALA A 134 64.53 118.80 -33.75
CA ALA A 134 63.14 118.87 -34.20
C ALA A 134 63.03 118.78 -35.74
N ALA A 135 63.89 119.50 -36.48
CA ALA A 135 63.90 119.46 -37.94
C ALA A 135 64.32 118.08 -38.50
N ALA A 136 65.28 117.39 -37.87
CA ALA A 136 65.67 116.03 -38.27
C ALA A 136 64.55 115.01 -38.02
N MET A 137 63.85 115.11 -36.88
CA MET A 137 62.69 114.28 -36.56
C MET A 137 61.53 114.53 -37.53
N GLU A 138 61.23 115.79 -37.85
CA GLU A 138 60.17 116.15 -38.79
C GLU A 138 60.52 115.77 -40.25
N HIS A 139 61.80 115.80 -40.61
CA HIS A 139 62.25 115.33 -41.92
C HIS A 139 62.02 113.83 -42.09
N VAL A 140 62.31 113.03 -41.06
CA VAL A 140 62.07 111.58 -41.12
C VAL A 140 60.59 111.26 -40.93
N ALA A 141 59.83 112.02 -40.14
CA ALA A 141 58.37 111.89 -40.09
C ALA A 141 57.73 112.12 -41.48
N ARG A 142 58.19 113.14 -42.23
CA ARG A 142 57.76 113.37 -43.63
C ARG A 142 58.20 112.26 -44.58
N GLN A 143 59.37 111.64 -44.35
CA GLN A 143 59.81 110.49 -45.16
C GLN A 143 59.05 109.21 -44.83
N ALA A 144 58.68 109.01 -43.56
CA ALA A 144 57.86 107.90 -43.08
C ALA A 144 56.43 108.02 -43.61
N ALA A 145 55.84 109.23 -43.60
CA ALA A 145 54.50 109.50 -44.14
C ALA A 145 54.35 109.17 -45.64
N LYS A 146 55.44 109.06 -46.41
CA LYS A 146 55.40 108.67 -47.83
C LYS A 146 55.34 107.15 -48.06
N ARG A 147 55.36 106.31 -47.01
CA ARG A 147 55.35 104.84 -47.14
C ARG A 147 54.38 104.19 -46.16
N ASP A 148 53.66 103.17 -46.61
CA ASP A 148 52.82 102.34 -45.74
C ASP A 148 53.68 101.33 -44.96
N MET A 149 53.82 101.54 -43.64
CA MET A 149 54.58 100.65 -42.76
C MET A 149 53.96 99.25 -42.65
N THR A 150 52.68 99.07 -42.98
CA THR A 150 52.00 97.78 -42.84
C THR A 150 52.47 96.75 -43.85
N GLU A 151 53.13 97.15 -44.93
CA GLU A 151 53.85 96.24 -45.82
C GLU A 151 55.02 95.53 -45.13
N ALA A 152 55.54 96.06 -44.02
CA ALA A 152 56.60 95.42 -43.24
C ALA A 152 56.11 94.23 -42.38
N LEU A 153 54.81 93.92 -42.36
CA LEU A 153 54.26 92.82 -41.57
C LEU A 153 54.75 91.45 -42.07
N PRO A 154 55.06 90.49 -41.17
CA PRO A 154 55.41 89.13 -41.54
C PRO A 154 54.27 88.43 -42.29
N ASN A 155 54.60 87.50 -43.20
CA ASN A 155 53.61 86.69 -43.91
C ASN A 155 52.63 86.02 -42.93
N SER A 156 51.35 86.13 -43.27
CA SER A 156 50.26 85.68 -42.41
C SER A 156 49.59 84.41 -42.95
N ARG A 157 49.36 83.45 -42.06
CA ARG A 157 48.73 82.14 -42.34
C ARG A 157 47.28 82.06 -41.88
N HIS A 158 46.75 83.11 -41.23
CA HIS A 158 45.39 83.10 -40.67
C HIS A 158 44.31 82.75 -41.72
N ARG A 159 44.45 83.19 -42.99
CA ARG A 159 43.49 82.81 -44.05
C ARG A 159 43.47 81.31 -44.34
N LYS A 160 44.64 80.66 -44.39
CA LYS A 160 44.74 79.21 -44.61
C LYS A 160 44.19 78.44 -43.41
N LEU A 161 44.49 78.89 -42.19
CA LEU A 161 43.94 78.30 -40.97
C LEU A 161 42.42 78.49 -40.86
N ALA A 162 41.90 79.66 -41.25
CA ALA A 162 40.46 79.93 -41.26
C ALA A 162 39.74 78.97 -42.21
N ILE A 163 40.25 78.78 -43.44
CA ILE A 163 39.69 77.80 -44.39
C ILE A 163 39.72 76.39 -43.79
N GLY A 164 40.83 75.98 -43.16
CA GLY A 164 40.95 74.68 -42.51
C GLY A 164 39.89 74.48 -41.40
N VAL A 165 39.71 75.47 -40.52
CA VAL A 165 38.68 75.44 -39.48
C VAL A 165 37.28 75.36 -40.08
N THR A 166 36.97 76.16 -41.10
CA THR A 166 35.66 76.12 -41.76
C THR A 166 35.35 74.75 -42.36
N VAL A 167 36.30 74.13 -43.06
CA VAL A 167 36.13 72.78 -43.61
C VAL A 167 35.94 71.74 -42.50
N ALA A 168 36.71 71.83 -41.42
CA ALA A 168 36.60 70.90 -40.30
C ALA A 168 35.25 71.03 -39.57
N ILE A 169 34.75 72.25 -39.36
CA ILE A 169 33.41 72.50 -38.81
C ILE A 169 32.34 71.91 -39.73
N PHE A 170 32.46 72.09 -41.04
CA PHE A 170 31.51 71.54 -42.00
C PHE A 170 31.43 70.01 -41.94
N LEU A 171 32.57 69.32 -41.79
CA LEU A 171 32.60 67.86 -41.60
C LEU A 171 31.94 67.42 -40.29
N VAL A 172 32.13 68.16 -39.21
CA VAL A 172 31.43 67.89 -37.93
C VAL A 172 29.93 68.04 -38.10
N VAL A 173 29.47 69.12 -38.74
CA VAL A 173 28.03 69.35 -39.00
C VAL A 173 27.44 68.23 -39.84
N ILE A 174 28.13 67.77 -40.89
CA ILE A 174 27.69 66.61 -41.69
C ILE A 174 27.55 65.37 -40.79
N GLY A 175 28.52 65.10 -39.92
CA GLY A 175 28.45 63.98 -38.97
C GLY A 175 27.19 64.01 -38.12
N PHE A 176 26.90 65.16 -37.49
CA PHE A 176 25.72 65.33 -36.63
C PHE A 176 24.39 65.27 -37.39
N VAL A 177 24.36 65.64 -38.68
CA VAL A 177 23.15 65.53 -39.52
C VAL A 177 22.91 64.09 -39.96
N VAL A 178 23.97 63.39 -40.38
CA VAL A 178 23.85 62.03 -40.94
C VAL A 178 23.68 60.98 -39.84
N ALA A 179 24.38 61.14 -38.71
CA ALA A 179 24.41 60.14 -37.64
C ALA A 179 24.36 60.82 -36.24
N PRO A 180 23.25 61.46 -35.86
CA PRO A 180 23.17 62.28 -34.65
C PRO A 180 23.50 61.49 -33.38
N LYS A 181 22.94 60.28 -33.20
CA LYS A 181 23.19 59.44 -32.02
C LYS A 181 24.65 58.94 -31.94
N ALA A 182 25.25 58.61 -33.09
CA ALA A 182 26.66 58.19 -33.15
C ALA A 182 27.60 59.39 -32.90
N SER A 183 27.29 60.57 -33.44
CA SER A 183 28.07 61.79 -33.22
C SER A 183 27.99 62.27 -31.78
N THR A 184 26.83 62.18 -31.12
CA THR A 184 26.71 62.50 -29.69
C THR A 184 27.46 61.49 -28.83
N ASN A 185 27.34 60.18 -29.08
CA ASN A 185 28.11 59.15 -28.37
C ASN A 185 29.62 59.37 -28.52
N ALA A 186 30.11 59.59 -29.74
CA ALA A 186 31.52 59.87 -29.99
C ALA A 186 31.99 61.19 -29.34
N LEU A 187 31.14 62.22 -29.29
CA LEU A 187 31.46 63.50 -28.64
C LEU A 187 31.62 63.31 -27.13
N VAL A 188 30.69 62.58 -26.49
CA VAL A 188 30.76 62.25 -25.06
C VAL A 188 32.02 61.42 -24.78
N ARG A 189 32.29 60.39 -25.59
CA ARG A 189 33.47 59.52 -25.42
C ARG A 189 34.79 60.23 -25.69
N TRP A 190 34.81 61.24 -26.57
CA TRP A 190 35.97 62.09 -26.82
C TRP A 190 36.21 63.11 -25.69
N ALA A 191 35.15 63.76 -25.20
CA ALA A 191 35.24 64.75 -24.13
C ALA A 191 35.53 64.12 -22.76
N LEU A 192 35.01 62.90 -22.54
CA LEU A 192 35.18 62.10 -21.32
C LEU A 192 35.82 60.75 -21.67
N PRO A 193 37.14 60.69 -21.90
CA PRO A 193 37.80 59.47 -22.40
C PRO A 193 37.68 58.26 -21.46
N PHE A 194 37.46 58.48 -20.16
CA PHE A 194 37.34 57.44 -19.15
C PHE A 194 35.89 57.15 -18.71
N SER A 195 34.88 57.66 -19.42
CA SER A 195 33.49 57.30 -19.13
C SER A 195 33.18 55.85 -19.50
N GLU A 196 32.31 55.20 -18.72
CA GLU A 196 31.78 53.85 -18.98
C GLU A 196 30.69 53.81 -20.07
N THR A 197 30.55 54.89 -20.83
CA THR A 197 29.61 54.95 -21.95
C THR A 197 29.99 53.92 -23.02
N GLU A 198 29.06 53.01 -23.28
CA GLU A 198 29.22 51.95 -24.29
C GLU A 198 29.38 52.52 -25.69
N HIS A 199 30.03 51.74 -26.55
CA HIS A 199 30.21 52.08 -27.95
C HIS A 199 28.88 51.99 -28.69
N TYR A 200 28.50 53.07 -29.38
CA TYR A 200 27.26 53.09 -30.14
C TYR A 200 27.33 52.27 -31.43
N THR A 201 26.60 51.16 -31.46
CA THR A 201 26.27 50.40 -32.67
C THR A 201 24.86 50.76 -33.16
N PHE A 202 24.65 50.73 -34.48
CA PHE A 202 23.35 50.98 -35.10
C PHE A 202 22.41 49.80 -34.93
N THR A 203 22.96 48.58 -34.91
CA THR A 203 22.24 47.37 -34.52
C THR A 203 22.42 47.15 -33.03
N GLN A 204 21.36 46.85 -32.29
CA GLN A 204 21.43 46.60 -30.84
C GLN A 204 20.62 45.36 -30.47
N PHE A 205 21.28 44.38 -29.87
CA PHE A 205 20.62 43.21 -29.28
C PHE A 205 20.05 43.57 -27.91
N ASP A 206 18.90 43.00 -27.57
CA ASP A 206 18.38 43.10 -26.21
C ASP A 206 19.09 42.07 -25.31
N THR A 207 20.18 42.51 -24.69
CA THR A 207 20.98 41.67 -23.79
C THR A 207 20.25 41.29 -22.51
N SER A 208 19.12 41.93 -22.18
CA SER A 208 18.33 41.58 -20.99
C SER A 208 17.51 40.31 -21.20
N GLU A 209 17.13 40.01 -22.44
CA GLU A 209 16.37 38.82 -22.82
C GLU A 209 17.27 37.64 -23.24
N ILE A 210 18.58 37.84 -23.32
CA ILE A 210 19.56 36.81 -23.70
C ILE A 210 20.30 36.29 -22.45
N PRO A 211 20.08 35.03 -22.02
CA PRO A 211 20.76 34.48 -20.85
C PRO A 211 22.28 34.42 -21.03
N ASN A 212 23.05 34.91 -20.05
CA ASN A 212 24.51 34.82 -20.04
C ASN A 212 25.03 34.52 -18.60
N PRO A 213 25.40 33.27 -18.26
CA PRO A 213 25.57 32.14 -19.17
C PRO A 213 24.24 31.48 -19.59
N LEU A 214 24.18 31.02 -20.84
CA LEU A 214 23.13 30.16 -21.38
C LEU A 214 23.39 28.71 -20.95
N VAL A 215 22.50 28.12 -20.15
CA VAL A 215 22.58 26.72 -19.73
C VAL A 215 21.79 25.85 -20.71
N VAL A 216 22.40 24.78 -21.21
CA VAL A 216 21.80 23.88 -22.22
C VAL A 216 21.96 22.42 -21.81
N ALA A 217 21.09 21.54 -22.33
CA ALA A 217 21.21 20.11 -22.11
C ALA A 217 22.48 19.56 -22.81
N LYS A 218 23.31 18.83 -22.06
CA LYS A 218 24.59 18.31 -22.53
C LYS A 218 24.39 17.30 -23.66
N GLY A 219 25.01 17.56 -24.81
CA GLY A 219 24.97 16.69 -25.98
C GLY A 219 23.69 16.78 -26.82
N GLU A 220 22.73 17.64 -26.45
CA GLU A 220 21.46 17.81 -27.18
C GLU A 220 21.42 19.11 -27.99
N LYS A 221 20.75 19.10 -29.14
CA LYS A 221 20.55 20.30 -29.95
C LYS A 221 19.78 21.36 -29.16
N PHE A 222 20.13 22.62 -29.32
CA PHE A 222 19.45 23.74 -28.64
C PHE A 222 19.33 24.95 -29.56
N SER A 223 18.33 25.79 -29.28
CA SER A 223 18.10 27.03 -30.01
C SER A 223 18.49 28.24 -29.16
N LEU A 224 19.20 29.20 -29.75
CA LEU A 224 19.42 30.53 -29.19
C LEU A 224 18.46 31.52 -29.86
N VAL A 225 17.66 32.21 -29.06
CA VAL A 225 16.85 33.35 -29.52
C VAL A 225 17.58 34.64 -29.15
N ALA A 226 17.79 35.51 -30.13
CA ALA A 226 18.48 36.78 -29.96
C ALA A 226 17.60 37.94 -30.47
N PRO A 227 16.81 38.56 -29.59
CA PRO A 227 15.97 39.70 -29.93
C PRO A 227 16.79 40.98 -30.16
N LEU A 228 16.30 41.84 -31.07
CA LEU A 228 16.80 43.22 -31.22
C LEU A 228 16.02 44.16 -30.28
N THR A 229 16.68 45.20 -29.78
CA THR A 229 15.98 46.25 -29.03
C THR A 229 14.99 46.98 -29.95
N LYS A 230 13.85 47.41 -29.39
CA LYS A 230 12.81 48.12 -30.17
C LYS A 230 13.34 49.40 -30.84
N ASP A 231 14.33 50.04 -30.21
CA ASP A 231 14.96 51.29 -30.64
C ASP A 231 16.21 51.11 -31.53
N SER A 232 16.48 49.88 -32.00
CA SER A 232 17.59 49.60 -32.92
C SER A 232 17.42 50.34 -34.25
N ASP A 233 18.36 51.25 -34.57
CA ASP A 233 18.32 52.11 -35.77
C ASP A 233 18.43 51.28 -37.07
N GLN A 234 19.22 50.20 -37.03
CA GLN A 234 19.33 49.24 -38.12
C GLN A 234 18.76 47.89 -37.70
N LYS A 235 18.08 47.24 -38.65
CA LYS A 235 17.51 45.91 -38.51
C LYS A 235 18.00 45.06 -39.70
N PRO A 236 19.22 44.50 -39.60
CA PRO A 236 19.75 43.63 -40.65
C PRO A 236 18.79 42.50 -40.97
N THR A 237 18.68 42.09 -42.23
CA THR A 237 17.82 40.95 -42.60
C THR A 237 18.41 39.63 -42.14
N LYS A 238 19.73 39.57 -41.93
CA LYS A 238 20.47 38.38 -41.54
C LYS A 238 21.39 38.67 -40.36
N ALA A 239 21.50 37.69 -39.47
CA ALA A 239 22.51 37.62 -38.44
C ALA A 239 23.24 36.28 -38.52
N ARG A 240 24.45 36.22 -37.98
CA ARG A 240 25.26 34.99 -37.94
C ARG A 240 25.75 34.70 -36.53
N ALA A 241 25.80 33.42 -36.16
CA ALA A 241 26.31 32.98 -34.88
C ALA A 241 27.28 31.79 -35.03
N SER A 242 28.31 31.72 -34.19
CA SER A 242 29.29 30.63 -34.17
C SER A 242 29.62 30.24 -32.73
N PHE A 243 29.65 28.93 -32.44
CA PHE A 243 30.07 28.40 -31.14
C PHE A 243 31.56 28.03 -31.19
N ASN A 244 32.39 28.63 -30.32
CA ASN A 244 33.83 28.33 -30.21
C ASN A 244 34.60 28.37 -31.56
N GLY A 245 34.17 29.19 -32.53
CA GLY A 245 34.83 29.28 -33.84
C GLY A 245 34.50 28.14 -34.80
N GLN A 246 33.42 27.39 -34.54
CA GLN A 246 32.79 26.49 -35.51
C GLN A 246 32.23 27.28 -36.72
N GLU A 247 31.71 26.56 -37.71
CA GLU A 247 31.08 27.15 -38.89
C GLU A 247 29.96 28.12 -38.50
N TRP A 248 29.90 29.26 -39.18
CA TRP A 248 28.90 30.29 -38.90
C TRP A 248 27.53 29.83 -39.39
N ILE A 249 26.54 29.91 -38.52
CA ILE A 249 25.13 29.63 -38.82
C ILE A 249 24.43 30.96 -39.05
N GLU A 250 23.71 31.10 -40.15
CA GLU A 250 22.92 32.30 -40.45
C GLU A 250 21.45 32.10 -40.05
N SER A 251 20.81 33.17 -39.58
CA SER A 251 19.36 33.25 -39.35
C SER A 251 18.82 34.54 -39.97
N ASP A 252 17.66 34.43 -40.60
CA ASP A 252 16.90 35.61 -41.02
C ASP A 252 16.18 36.25 -39.82
N LEU A 253 15.89 37.55 -39.91
CA LEU A 253 15.12 38.29 -38.91
C LEU A 253 13.63 37.88 -38.97
N THR A 254 13.06 37.47 -37.85
CA THR A 254 11.63 37.11 -37.76
C THR A 254 10.72 38.34 -37.79
N GLU A 255 9.43 38.15 -38.11
CA GLU A 255 8.41 39.23 -38.07
C GLU A 255 8.32 39.89 -36.68
N ASP A 256 8.60 39.12 -35.63
CA ASP A 256 8.61 39.54 -34.23
C ASP A 256 9.92 40.25 -33.80
N GLY A 257 10.91 40.39 -34.71
CA GLY A 257 12.12 41.18 -34.47
C GLY A 257 13.26 40.47 -33.74
N PHE A 258 13.36 39.14 -33.84
CA PHE A 258 14.46 38.35 -33.27
C PHE A 258 15.12 37.41 -34.29
N TYR A 259 16.32 36.92 -33.96
CA TYR A 259 16.99 35.86 -34.72
C TYR A 259 16.95 34.54 -33.95
N LYS A 260 16.84 33.41 -34.66
CA LYS A 260 16.83 32.07 -34.04
C LYS A 260 17.92 31.21 -34.65
N PHE A 261 18.88 30.78 -33.82
CA PHE A 261 19.98 29.92 -34.23
C PHE A 261 19.86 28.54 -33.60
N ASP A 262 19.85 27.50 -34.43
CA ASP A 262 19.81 26.11 -33.96
C ASP A 262 21.22 25.51 -33.95
N PHE A 263 21.74 25.22 -32.77
CA PHE A 263 23.06 24.63 -32.59
C PHE A 263 22.99 23.11 -32.40
N PRO A 264 23.97 22.35 -32.91
CA PRO A 264 24.13 20.95 -32.56
C PRO A 264 24.50 20.81 -31.07
N GLY A 265 24.32 19.61 -30.52
CA GLY A 265 24.57 19.36 -29.11
C GLY A 265 26.03 19.47 -28.70
N GLN A 266 26.25 20.15 -27.57
CA GLN A 266 27.60 20.48 -27.08
C GLN A 266 27.92 19.73 -25.80
N GLN A 267 29.17 19.27 -25.68
CA GLN A 267 29.65 18.51 -24.52
C GLN A 267 30.35 19.40 -23.49
N ASP A 268 31.07 20.43 -23.95
CA ASP A 268 31.93 21.28 -23.14
C ASP A 268 31.45 22.74 -23.12
N THR A 269 31.87 23.46 -22.07
CA THR A 269 31.59 24.91 -21.94
C THR A 269 32.26 25.68 -23.08
N GLY A 270 31.56 26.66 -23.64
CA GLY A 270 32.09 27.48 -24.73
C GLY A 270 31.42 28.84 -24.82
N VAL A 271 31.67 29.55 -25.92
CA VAL A 271 31.13 30.89 -26.18
C VAL A 271 30.52 30.93 -27.56
N ILE A 272 29.28 31.42 -27.65
CA ILE A 272 28.66 31.82 -28.91
C ILE A 272 29.07 33.25 -29.21
N ALA A 273 29.74 33.46 -30.34
CA ALA A 273 29.89 34.78 -30.95
C ALA A 273 28.69 35.04 -31.85
N LEU A 274 27.95 36.11 -31.60
CA LEU A 274 26.76 36.51 -32.35
C LEU A 274 27.01 37.87 -33.00
N GLU A 275 26.76 37.95 -34.30
CA GLU A 275 26.99 39.15 -35.11
C GLU A 275 25.77 39.50 -35.97
N ALA A 276 25.36 40.77 -35.95
CA ALA A 276 24.35 41.33 -36.84
C ALA A 276 24.70 42.78 -37.16
N GLY A 277 24.86 43.13 -38.45
CA GLY A 277 25.25 44.47 -38.86
C GLY A 277 26.60 44.88 -38.26
N ASP A 278 26.60 45.90 -37.41
CA ASP A 278 27.77 46.40 -36.67
C ASP A 278 27.82 45.94 -35.20
N ALA A 279 26.84 45.14 -34.74
CA ALA A 279 26.79 44.58 -33.39
C ALA A 279 27.47 43.21 -33.32
N SER A 280 28.29 43.02 -32.28
CA SER A 280 28.93 41.74 -31.96
C SER A 280 28.87 41.49 -30.45
N ILE A 281 28.21 40.41 -30.03
CA ILE A 281 28.14 40.00 -28.62
C ILE A 281 28.68 38.59 -28.42
N ARG A 282 29.05 38.27 -27.18
CA ARG A 282 29.58 36.95 -26.78
C ARG A 282 28.77 36.38 -25.63
N ILE A 283 28.20 35.19 -25.81
CA ILE A 283 27.33 34.53 -24.84
C ILE A 283 28.01 33.25 -24.37
N LYS A 284 28.22 33.10 -23.06
CA LYS A 284 28.83 31.88 -22.50
C LYS A 284 27.79 30.77 -22.46
N VAL A 285 28.08 29.59 -23.02
CA VAL A 285 27.19 28.42 -22.98
C VAL A 285 27.76 27.37 -22.03
N GLN A 286 26.93 26.84 -21.15
CA GLN A 286 27.29 25.79 -20.19
C GLN A 286 26.40 24.56 -20.39
N PRO A 287 26.90 23.51 -21.05
CA PRO A 287 26.20 22.23 -21.12
C PRO A 287 26.12 21.55 -19.74
N LYS A 288 24.92 21.17 -19.32
CA LYS A 288 24.63 20.45 -18.06
C LYS A 288 23.76 19.24 -18.34
N LEU A 289 23.90 18.20 -17.52
CA LEU A 289 23.00 17.03 -17.58
C LEU A 289 21.58 17.45 -17.16
N ARG A 290 20.57 16.80 -17.74
CA ARG A 290 19.18 17.00 -17.33
C ARG A 290 18.97 16.51 -15.89
N PRO A 291 18.02 17.11 -15.15
CA PRO A 291 17.64 16.58 -13.85
C PRO A 291 17.01 15.20 -14.01
N GLU A 292 17.43 14.26 -13.17
CA GLU A 292 16.95 12.87 -13.15
C GLU A 292 16.34 12.56 -11.78
N LEU A 293 15.27 11.77 -11.77
CA LEU A 293 14.65 11.24 -10.55
C LEU A 293 15.54 10.13 -10.00
N THR A 294 16.18 10.36 -8.84
CA THR A 294 17.11 9.40 -8.23
C THR A 294 16.40 8.48 -7.26
N ASN A 295 15.37 8.97 -6.57
CA ASN A 295 14.59 8.23 -5.59
C ASN A 295 13.11 8.57 -5.70
N LEU A 296 12.25 7.58 -5.54
CA LEU A 296 10.81 7.77 -5.45
C LEU A 296 10.21 6.77 -4.48
N LYS A 297 9.57 7.28 -3.43
CA LYS A 297 8.95 6.51 -2.38
C LYS A 297 7.51 6.95 -2.18
N ALA A 298 6.64 6.01 -1.89
CA ALA A 298 5.29 6.29 -1.39
C ALA A 298 5.28 6.05 0.11
N MET A 299 4.83 7.05 0.87
CA MET A 299 4.38 6.87 2.24
C MET A 299 2.88 6.56 2.18
N VAL A 300 2.51 5.35 2.57
CA VAL A 300 1.14 4.83 2.52
C VAL A 300 0.62 4.72 3.94
N ASP A 301 -0.29 5.63 4.28
CA ASP A 301 -1.07 5.55 5.51
C ASP A 301 -2.25 4.63 5.23
N LEU A 302 -2.21 3.42 5.80
CA LEU A 302 -3.29 2.46 5.71
C LEU A 302 -4.58 3.00 6.36
N PRO A 303 -5.75 2.46 6.00
CA PRO A 303 -7.01 2.85 6.63
C PRO A 303 -6.97 2.77 8.16
N GLU A 304 -7.59 3.74 8.83
CA GLU A 304 -7.52 3.91 10.29
C GLU A 304 -8.00 2.68 11.07
N TYR A 305 -8.93 1.91 10.51
CA TYR A 305 -9.45 0.70 11.14
C TYR A 305 -8.38 -0.40 11.33
N LEU A 306 -7.36 -0.44 10.47
CA LEU A 306 -6.27 -1.41 10.57
C LEU A 306 -5.30 -1.11 11.70
N GLN A 307 -5.28 0.10 12.28
CA GLN A 307 -4.40 0.47 13.40
C GLN A 307 -2.90 0.15 13.18
N LEU A 308 -2.46 0.11 11.91
CA LEU A 308 -1.09 -0.17 11.51
C LEU A 308 -0.31 1.13 11.30
N GLU A 309 1.00 1.08 11.54
CA GLU A 309 1.89 2.22 11.26
C GLU A 309 2.01 2.46 9.74
N PRO A 310 2.21 3.73 9.31
CA PRO A 310 2.44 4.07 7.91
C PRO A 310 3.60 3.29 7.29
N GLN A 311 3.40 2.81 6.06
CA GLN A 311 4.39 2.02 5.35
C GLN A 311 5.13 2.87 4.32
N GLN A 312 6.44 2.69 4.21
CA GLN A 312 7.26 3.33 3.19
C GLN A 312 7.63 2.33 2.09
N ILE A 313 7.15 2.56 0.87
CA ILE A 313 7.32 1.67 -0.28
C ILE A 313 8.20 2.37 -1.33
N ASP A 314 9.26 1.70 -1.80
CA ASP A 314 10.06 2.15 -2.94
C ASP A 314 9.29 1.84 -4.24
N ILE A 315 9.00 2.88 -5.02
CA ILE A 315 8.14 2.81 -6.21
C ILE A 315 8.89 3.28 -7.47
N ARG A 316 10.22 3.19 -7.49
CA ARG A 316 11.04 3.50 -8.68
C ARG A 316 10.71 2.61 -9.89
N THR A 317 10.09 1.45 -9.67
CA THR A 317 9.57 0.56 -10.71
C THR A 317 8.40 1.15 -11.49
N GLY A 318 7.78 2.23 -10.99
CA GLY A 318 6.63 2.87 -11.61
C GLY A 318 5.29 2.19 -11.31
N VAL A 319 5.23 1.26 -10.34
CA VAL A 319 3.99 0.62 -9.89
C VAL A 319 3.88 0.71 -8.38
N LEU A 320 2.71 1.08 -7.89
CA LEU A 320 2.33 1.08 -6.47
C LEU A 320 1.03 0.28 -6.31
N THR A 321 1.07 -0.77 -5.50
CA THR A 321 -0.13 -1.49 -5.05
C THR A 321 -0.40 -1.13 -3.59
N ALA A 322 -1.61 -0.68 -3.27
CA ALA A 322 -1.99 -0.29 -1.92
C ALA A 322 -3.48 -0.54 -1.67
N LEU A 323 -3.84 -0.70 -0.40
CA LEU A 323 -5.21 -0.97 0.01
C LEU A 323 -6.15 0.21 -0.30
N GLU A 324 -7.35 -0.09 -0.77
CA GLU A 324 -8.39 0.91 -0.96
C GLU A 324 -8.63 1.73 0.33
N GLY A 325 -8.81 3.05 0.18
CA GLY A 325 -9.01 3.96 1.31
C GLY A 325 -7.71 4.44 1.98
N SER A 326 -6.55 3.89 1.59
CA SER A 326 -5.25 4.39 2.05
C SER A 326 -5.00 5.83 1.60
N LYS A 327 -4.27 6.61 2.40
CA LYS A 327 -3.75 7.93 2.01
C LYS A 327 -2.31 7.80 1.56
N ILE A 328 -2.00 8.31 0.38
CA ILE A 328 -0.69 8.18 -0.26
C ILE A 328 -0.04 9.56 -0.32
N THR A 329 1.22 9.62 0.11
CA THR A 329 2.11 10.77 -0.08
C THR A 329 3.33 10.32 -0.88
N LEU A 330 3.56 10.94 -2.05
CA LEU A 330 4.74 10.65 -2.86
C LEU A 330 5.89 11.55 -2.44
N LEU A 331 7.05 10.96 -2.20
CA LEU A 331 8.29 11.61 -1.85
C LEU A 331 9.32 11.23 -2.90
N GLY A 332 9.93 12.21 -3.57
CA GLY A 332 10.98 11.93 -4.52
C GLY A 332 12.14 12.90 -4.44
N ASP A 333 13.31 12.37 -4.77
CA ASP A 333 14.59 13.09 -4.79
C ASP A 333 15.10 13.14 -6.22
N PHE A 334 15.69 14.28 -6.59
CA PHE A 334 16.26 14.52 -7.90
C PHE A 334 17.77 14.76 -7.82
N SER A 335 18.46 14.54 -8.93
CA SER A 335 19.90 14.78 -9.02
C SER A 335 20.30 16.26 -8.95
N ARG A 336 19.32 17.18 -9.03
CA ARG A 336 19.51 18.64 -9.02
C ARG A 336 18.33 19.35 -8.35
N GLU A 337 18.54 20.61 -7.96
CA GLU A 337 17.49 21.47 -7.42
C GLU A 337 16.41 21.78 -8.46
N LEU A 338 15.15 21.73 -8.04
CA LEU A 338 13.99 21.95 -8.88
C LEU A 338 13.45 23.37 -8.78
N SER A 339 12.98 23.90 -9.91
CA SER A 339 12.17 25.13 -9.95
C SER A 339 10.68 24.83 -9.99
N ALA A 340 10.28 23.77 -10.70
CA ALA A 340 8.88 23.37 -10.86
C ALA A 340 8.74 21.86 -11.04
N ALA A 341 7.65 21.31 -10.55
CA ALA A 341 7.22 19.94 -10.77
C ALA A 341 5.70 19.91 -10.88
N GLN A 342 5.18 18.99 -11.69
CA GLN A 342 3.75 18.79 -11.92
C GLN A 342 3.42 17.31 -11.90
N ALA A 343 2.34 16.97 -11.20
CA ALA A 343 1.78 15.63 -11.10
C ALA A 343 0.26 15.74 -11.23
N THR A 344 -0.35 14.88 -12.04
CA THR A 344 -1.81 14.82 -12.18
C THR A 344 -2.27 13.40 -11.95
N LEU A 345 -3.22 13.19 -11.05
CA LEU A 345 -3.87 11.89 -10.85
C LEU A 345 -4.91 11.68 -11.94
N ILE A 346 -4.69 10.67 -12.78
CA ILE A 346 -5.54 10.30 -13.90
C ILE A 346 -6.11 8.91 -13.62
N PRO A 347 -7.38 8.79 -13.23
CA PRO A 347 -8.03 7.49 -13.08
C PRO A 347 -8.08 6.73 -14.41
N GLU A 348 -7.81 5.44 -14.39
CA GLU A 348 -7.96 4.51 -15.51
C GLU A 348 -9.29 3.74 -15.37
N GLU A 349 -9.89 3.34 -16.49
CA GLU A 349 -11.09 2.51 -16.47
C GLU A 349 -10.77 1.12 -15.89
N LYS A 350 -11.59 0.64 -14.95
CA LYS A 350 -11.51 -0.73 -14.42
C LYS A 350 -11.88 -1.68 -15.57
N ILE A 351 -10.88 -2.36 -16.15
CA ILE A 351 -11.12 -3.42 -17.13
C ILE A 351 -11.74 -4.57 -16.36
N ILE A 352 -13.08 -4.67 -16.40
CA ILE A 352 -13.79 -5.84 -15.88
C ILE A 352 -13.56 -6.95 -16.90
N ASP A 353 -12.73 -7.94 -16.56
CA ASP A 353 -12.52 -9.13 -17.38
C ASP A 353 -13.80 -9.98 -17.30
N PRO A 354 -14.59 -10.15 -18.38
CA PRO A 354 -15.87 -10.84 -18.32
C PRO A 354 -15.72 -12.38 -18.17
N ALA A 355 -14.51 -12.88 -17.91
CA ALA A 355 -14.18 -14.30 -17.77
C ALA A 355 -13.99 -14.77 -16.31
N ALA A 356 -14.13 -13.91 -15.30
CA ALA A 356 -14.17 -14.35 -13.90
C ALA A 356 -15.56 -14.94 -13.57
N GLU A 357 -15.60 -16.21 -13.16
CA GLU A 357 -16.81 -17.04 -13.04
C GLU A 357 -17.90 -16.46 -12.11
N PRO A 358 -19.20 -16.66 -12.43
CA PRO A 358 -20.32 -16.11 -11.68
C PRO A 358 -20.86 -17.10 -10.63
N ASP A 359 -20.16 -17.32 -9.52
CA ASP A 359 -20.64 -18.18 -8.42
C ASP A 359 -21.04 -17.42 -7.14
N ALA A 360 -21.28 -16.11 -7.24
CA ALA A 360 -21.81 -15.30 -6.13
C ALA A 360 -23.04 -14.49 -6.54
N ILE A 361 -24.12 -15.16 -6.96
CA ILE A 361 -25.44 -14.54 -7.01
C ILE A 361 -26.40 -15.39 -6.18
N VAL A 362 -26.80 -14.84 -5.03
CA VAL A 362 -27.92 -15.32 -4.22
C VAL A 362 -29.19 -15.25 -5.08
N PRO A 363 -29.95 -16.33 -5.27
CA PRO A 363 -31.19 -16.28 -6.06
C PRO A 363 -32.29 -15.64 -5.21
N GLY A 364 -32.67 -14.40 -5.51
CA GLY A 364 -33.77 -13.76 -4.77
C GLY A 364 -34.12 -12.31 -5.07
N GLU A 365 -33.28 -11.53 -5.77
CA GLU A 365 -33.66 -10.16 -6.13
C GLU A 365 -34.07 -10.06 -7.61
N ASN A 366 -35.33 -9.68 -7.80
CA ASN A 366 -35.98 -9.54 -9.10
C ASN A 366 -35.25 -8.49 -9.96
N LEU A 367 -34.55 -8.96 -10.99
CA LEU A 367 -33.90 -8.16 -12.05
C LEU A 367 -34.90 -7.48 -13.02
N LYS A 368 -36.11 -7.12 -12.56
CA LYS A 368 -37.18 -6.53 -13.40
C LYS A 368 -37.72 -5.18 -12.93
N GLU A 369 -37.19 -4.59 -11.86
CA GLU A 369 -37.62 -3.26 -11.37
C GLU A 369 -36.63 -2.12 -11.63
N LEU A 370 -35.64 -2.30 -12.50
CA LEU A 370 -34.63 -1.27 -12.83
C LEU A 370 -34.57 -0.88 -14.33
N ILE A 371 -35.67 -1.05 -15.06
CA ILE A 371 -35.78 -0.57 -16.46
C ILE A 371 -37.03 0.30 -16.61
N GLU A 372 -37.09 1.38 -15.86
CA GLU A 372 -37.87 2.58 -16.19
C GLU A 372 -37.04 3.77 -15.71
N ASP A 373 -36.08 4.18 -16.54
CA ASP A 373 -35.74 5.59 -16.84
C ASP A 373 -34.53 5.62 -17.79
N ASP A 374 -34.73 6.30 -18.92
CA ASP A 374 -33.80 6.48 -20.04
C ASP A 374 -32.62 7.43 -19.66
N GLU A 375 -31.82 7.06 -18.67
CA GLU A 375 -30.47 7.59 -18.49
C GLU A 375 -29.49 6.44 -18.24
N ILE A 376 -28.73 6.08 -19.28
CA ILE A 376 -27.47 5.38 -19.11
C ILE A 376 -26.57 6.32 -18.31
N ILE A 377 -26.56 6.17 -16.98
CA ILE A 377 -25.50 6.73 -16.14
C ILE A 377 -24.25 5.95 -16.51
N ALA A 378 -23.50 6.47 -17.49
CA ALA A 378 -22.13 6.03 -17.72
C ALA A 378 -21.41 6.08 -16.36
N PRO A 379 -20.70 5.02 -15.94
CA PRO A 379 -19.97 5.04 -14.68
C PRO A 379 -19.08 6.28 -14.71
N SER A 380 -19.32 7.20 -13.78
CA SER A 380 -18.66 8.49 -13.78
C SER A 380 -17.17 8.26 -13.47
N VAL A 381 -16.35 8.12 -14.51
CA VAL A 381 -14.89 8.02 -14.36
C VAL A 381 -14.46 9.26 -13.57
N PRO A 382 -13.80 9.10 -12.42
CA PRO A 382 -13.43 10.24 -11.60
C PRO A 382 -12.58 11.21 -12.43
N LYS A 383 -12.89 12.50 -12.32
CA LYS A 383 -12.19 13.54 -13.10
C LYS A 383 -10.72 13.59 -12.68
N SER A 384 -9.83 13.73 -13.65
CA SER A 384 -8.39 13.91 -13.40
C SER A 384 -8.15 15.08 -12.44
N LYS A 385 -7.32 14.87 -11.42
CA LYS A 385 -7.06 15.86 -10.36
C LYS A 385 -5.57 16.25 -10.35
N PRO A 386 -5.21 17.53 -10.54
CA PRO A 386 -3.83 17.98 -10.35
C PRO A 386 -3.46 17.88 -8.86
N LEU A 387 -2.30 17.29 -8.56
CA LEU A 387 -1.78 17.19 -7.19
C LEU A 387 -0.92 18.40 -6.87
N LYS A 388 -1.13 19.01 -5.70
CA LYS A 388 -0.22 20.06 -5.22
C LYS A 388 1.09 19.44 -4.77
N LEU A 389 2.19 20.03 -5.23
CA LEU A 389 3.56 19.59 -4.93
C LEU A 389 4.27 20.66 -4.09
N SER A 390 4.90 20.25 -3.00
CA SER A 390 5.83 21.07 -2.22
C SER A 390 7.25 20.70 -2.59
N ILE A 391 8.01 21.67 -3.10
CA ILE A 391 9.40 21.48 -3.54
C ILE A 391 10.32 22.11 -2.49
N LYS A 392 11.33 21.36 -2.05
CA LYS A 392 12.43 21.84 -1.21
C LYS A 392 13.75 21.41 -1.84
N GLU A 393 14.47 22.36 -2.42
CA GLU A 393 15.74 22.11 -3.11
C GLU A 393 15.62 21.01 -4.18
N SER A 394 16.19 19.83 -3.92
CA SER A 394 16.18 18.67 -4.81
C SER A 394 15.10 17.63 -4.50
N ALA A 395 14.24 17.87 -3.50
CA ALA A 395 13.19 16.96 -3.08
C ALA A 395 11.80 17.53 -3.35
N PHE A 396 10.84 16.64 -3.62
CA PHE A 396 9.43 16.98 -3.68
C PHE A 396 8.59 16.11 -2.74
N SER A 397 7.46 16.65 -2.30
CA SER A 397 6.41 15.94 -1.59
C SER A 397 5.05 16.33 -2.15
N THR A 398 4.16 15.37 -2.41
CA THR A 398 2.76 15.66 -2.76
C THR A 398 1.94 15.99 -1.52
N GLU A 399 0.81 16.67 -1.70
CA GLU A 399 -0.25 16.58 -0.69
C GLU A 399 -0.76 15.13 -0.57
N PRO A 400 -1.20 14.69 0.63
CA PRO A 400 -1.81 13.38 0.78
C PRO A 400 -3.08 13.28 -0.06
N PHE A 401 -3.21 12.21 -0.84
CA PHE A 401 -4.42 11.90 -1.60
C PHE A 401 -4.93 10.50 -1.25
N SER A 402 -6.25 10.33 -1.25
CA SER A 402 -6.88 9.04 -0.98
C SER A 402 -6.89 8.17 -2.22
N LEU A 403 -6.60 6.88 -2.03
CA LEU A 403 -6.75 5.85 -3.05
C LEU A 403 -8.21 5.38 -3.12
N ASN A 404 -8.78 5.41 -4.31
CA ASN A 404 -10.14 4.94 -4.60
C ASN A 404 -10.07 3.54 -5.25
N ASP A 405 -11.23 2.87 -5.43
CA ASP A 405 -11.38 1.56 -6.11
C ASP A 405 -11.07 1.56 -7.64
N HIS A 406 -10.40 2.59 -8.16
CA HIS A 406 -10.02 2.65 -9.56
C HIS A 406 -8.50 2.70 -9.70
N PRO A 407 -7.90 1.90 -10.60
CA PRO A 407 -6.52 2.09 -11.01
C PRO A 407 -6.30 3.51 -11.48
N ALA A 408 -5.10 4.05 -11.29
CA ALA A 408 -4.78 5.41 -11.71
C ALA A 408 -3.34 5.52 -12.21
N SER A 409 -3.09 6.47 -13.10
CA SER A 409 -1.75 6.86 -13.51
C SER A 409 -1.43 8.28 -13.06
N ILE A 410 -0.18 8.50 -12.67
CA ILE A 410 0.37 9.80 -12.32
C ILE A 410 1.59 10.07 -13.22
N PRO A 411 1.42 10.79 -14.34
CA PRO A 411 2.54 11.36 -15.07
C PRO A 411 3.20 12.47 -14.25
N LEU A 412 4.49 12.29 -13.94
CA LEU A 412 5.32 13.24 -13.23
C LEU A 412 6.25 13.95 -14.22
N ASN A 413 6.16 15.29 -14.25
CA ASN A 413 7.03 16.17 -15.04
C ASN A 413 7.75 17.17 -14.14
N TRP A 414 9.01 17.49 -14.42
CA TRP A 414 9.81 18.41 -13.60
C TRP A 414 10.79 19.26 -14.43
N THR A 415 11.20 20.39 -13.86
CA THR A 415 12.17 21.34 -14.42
C THR A 415 13.14 21.79 -13.33
N ASP A 416 14.44 21.81 -13.62
CA ASP A 416 15.47 22.24 -12.67
C ASP A 416 15.53 23.77 -12.49
N SER A 417 16.35 24.23 -11.54
CA SER A 417 16.61 25.66 -11.30
C SER A 417 17.27 26.39 -12.48
N PHE A 418 17.81 25.68 -13.47
CA PHE A 418 18.37 26.24 -14.69
C PHE A 418 17.40 26.24 -15.87
N GLY A 419 16.15 25.79 -15.68
CA GLY A 419 15.13 25.72 -16.72
C GLY A 419 15.22 24.48 -17.63
N LEU A 420 16.03 23.48 -17.26
CA LEU A 420 16.11 22.21 -18.00
C LEU A 420 15.01 21.26 -17.54
N ALA A 421 14.15 20.83 -18.46
CA ALA A 421 13.15 19.79 -18.21
C ALA A 421 13.82 18.40 -18.01
N GLY A 422 13.15 17.51 -17.28
CA GLY A 422 13.54 16.10 -17.19
C GLY A 422 13.65 15.43 -18.57
N SER A 423 14.43 14.36 -18.66
CA SER A 423 14.65 13.62 -19.92
C SER A 423 13.41 12.87 -20.41
N ALA A 424 12.58 12.38 -19.49
CA ALA A 424 11.32 11.71 -19.77
C ALA A 424 10.30 11.95 -18.65
N THR A 425 9.02 11.89 -18.99
CA THR A 425 7.92 11.84 -18.01
C THR A 425 7.97 10.49 -17.28
N PHE A 426 7.96 10.53 -15.95
CA PHE A 426 7.86 9.30 -15.15
C PHE A 426 6.38 8.99 -14.91
N ASN A 427 5.90 7.85 -15.42
CA ASN A 427 4.51 7.43 -15.25
C ASN A 427 4.40 6.42 -14.10
N LEU A 428 3.84 6.86 -12.97
CA LEU A 428 3.52 5.97 -11.86
C LEU A 428 2.12 5.38 -12.05
N LYS A 429 2.00 4.06 -12.07
CA LYS A 429 0.72 3.35 -12.03
C LYS A 429 0.38 2.98 -10.59
N ILE A 430 -0.85 3.25 -10.17
CA ILE A 430 -1.39 2.91 -8.87
C ILE A 430 -2.49 1.88 -9.07
N GLN A 431 -2.36 0.73 -8.41
CA GLN A 431 -3.33 -0.35 -8.42
C GLN A 431 -3.95 -0.50 -7.02
N PRO A 432 -5.26 -0.26 -6.87
CA PRO A 432 -5.94 -0.56 -5.62
C PRO A 432 -6.04 -2.06 -5.39
N SER A 433 -5.82 -2.49 -4.15
CA SER A 433 -6.14 -3.83 -3.67
C SER A 433 -7.27 -3.77 -2.66
N GLU A 434 -8.15 -4.76 -2.66
CA GLU A 434 -9.22 -4.89 -1.67
C GLU A 434 -8.73 -5.70 -0.45
N ASP A 435 -9.25 -5.36 0.72
CA ASP A 435 -9.05 -6.12 1.97
C ASP A 435 -9.89 -7.41 1.88
N SER A 436 -9.23 -8.57 1.95
CA SER A 436 -9.85 -9.89 1.82
C SER A 436 -10.53 -10.34 3.12
N ALA A 437 -11.60 -11.14 3.02
CA ALA A 437 -12.25 -11.66 4.23
C ALA A 437 -11.37 -12.71 4.94
N PRO A 438 -11.36 -12.76 6.29
CA PRO A 438 -10.59 -13.76 7.01
C PRO A 438 -11.17 -15.16 6.78
N VAL A 439 -10.28 -16.15 6.74
CA VAL A 439 -10.67 -17.56 6.57
C VAL A 439 -10.55 -18.29 7.89
N SER A 440 -11.54 -19.15 8.19
CA SER A 440 -11.60 -19.95 9.42
C SER A 440 -11.70 -21.45 9.09
N TYR A 441 -10.84 -22.24 9.72
CA TYR A 441 -10.77 -23.69 9.55
C TYR A 441 -10.89 -24.39 10.90
N VAL A 442 -11.49 -25.58 10.86
CA VAL A 442 -11.53 -26.51 11.99
C VAL A 442 -10.81 -27.80 11.62
N GLN A 443 -9.89 -28.25 12.49
CA GLN A 443 -9.06 -29.44 12.27
C GLN A 443 -9.13 -30.39 13.46
N GLY A 444 -8.91 -31.69 13.21
CA GLY A 444 -8.86 -32.71 14.26
C GLY A 444 -10.22 -33.29 14.69
N ILE A 445 -11.29 -33.00 13.97
CA ILE A 445 -12.64 -33.51 14.27
C ILE A 445 -13.40 -33.87 12.97
N GLU A 446 -14.25 -34.90 13.06
CA GLU A 446 -15.14 -35.30 11.95
C GLU A 446 -16.25 -34.25 11.75
N ARG A 447 -16.73 -34.10 10.50
CA ARG A 447 -17.83 -33.15 10.18
C ARG A 447 -19.15 -33.49 10.87
N GLN A 448 -19.35 -34.76 11.24
CA GLN A 448 -20.53 -35.23 11.96
C GLN A 448 -20.08 -36.04 13.16
N VAL A 449 -20.47 -35.63 14.37
CA VAL A 449 -20.08 -36.30 15.61
C VAL A 449 -21.32 -36.59 16.43
N VAL A 450 -21.36 -37.75 17.08
CA VAL A 450 -22.42 -38.15 17.99
C VAL A 450 -21.82 -38.25 19.39
N ILE A 451 -22.38 -37.51 20.35
CA ILE A 451 -21.88 -37.47 21.73
C ILE A 451 -23.03 -37.47 22.74
N LEU A 452 -22.73 -37.87 23.97
CA LEU A 452 -23.55 -37.54 25.14
C LEU A 452 -23.31 -36.10 25.59
N ALA A 453 -24.27 -35.52 26.31
CA ALA A 453 -24.17 -34.15 26.83
C ALA A 453 -22.98 -33.95 27.78
N GLU A 454 -22.51 -35.04 28.40
CA GLU A 454 -21.40 -35.04 29.33
C GLU A 454 -20.02 -35.05 28.70
N GLU A 455 -19.92 -35.45 27.44
CA GLU A 455 -18.65 -35.55 26.72
C GLU A 455 -18.10 -34.18 26.34
N VAL A 456 -16.81 -34.18 25.97
CA VAL A 456 -16.06 -32.98 25.60
C VAL A 456 -15.44 -33.20 24.22
N LEU A 457 -15.63 -32.23 23.34
CA LEU A 457 -15.01 -32.16 22.03
C LEU A 457 -13.75 -31.30 22.11
N GLU A 458 -12.62 -31.85 21.66
CA GLU A 458 -11.35 -31.14 21.54
C GLU A 458 -10.94 -31.08 20.07
N PHE A 459 -10.74 -29.88 19.52
CA PHE A 459 -10.36 -29.67 18.12
C PHE A 459 -9.62 -28.35 17.92
N GLU A 460 -8.84 -28.23 16.86
CA GLU A 460 -8.04 -27.03 16.58
C GLU A 460 -8.83 -26.05 15.70
N VAL A 461 -8.84 -24.78 16.10
CA VAL A 461 -9.39 -23.67 15.30
C VAL A 461 -8.22 -22.86 14.76
N LEU A 462 -8.14 -22.76 13.44
CA LEU A 462 -7.11 -22.01 12.73
C LEU A 462 -7.77 -20.94 11.87
N CYS A 463 -7.38 -19.68 12.06
CA CYS A 463 -7.85 -18.58 11.22
C CYS A 463 -6.68 -17.79 10.62
N GLU A 464 -6.88 -17.29 9.41
CA GLU A 464 -5.90 -16.53 8.63
C GLU A 464 -6.54 -15.29 7.99
N ASP A 465 -5.78 -14.20 7.93
CA ASP A 465 -6.18 -12.90 7.37
C ASP A 465 -4.97 -12.18 6.75
N ASP A 466 -5.21 -11.25 5.82
CA ASP A 466 -4.16 -10.51 5.12
C ASP A 466 -3.58 -9.34 5.94
N PHE A 467 -4.40 -8.64 6.73
CA PHE A 467 -3.95 -7.52 7.56
C PHE A 467 -3.93 -7.84 9.05
N GLY A 468 -4.98 -8.43 9.61
CA GLY A 468 -5.00 -8.76 11.03
C GLY A 468 -6.33 -9.30 11.56
N LEU A 469 -6.23 -10.32 12.42
CA LEU A 469 -7.35 -10.90 13.14
C LEU A 469 -7.58 -10.17 14.46
N LYS A 470 -8.80 -9.71 14.69
CA LYS A 470 -9.23 -9.08 15.95
C LYS A 470 -9.53 -10.15 17.01
N GLU A 471 -10.34 -11.14 16.67
CA GLU A 471 -10.60 -12.29 17.54
C GLU A 471 -10.99 -13.53 16.75
N ILE A 472 -10.76 -14.69 17.37
CA ILE A 472 -11.25 -15.99 16.88
C ILE A 472 -12.09 -16.67 17.95
N GLY A 473 -13.07 -17.45 17.54
CA GLY A 473 -13.95 -18.13 18.47
C GLY A 473 -14.78 -19.25 17.87
N LEU A 474 -15.72 -19.73 18.68
CA LEU A 474 -16.75 -20.68 18.29
C LEU A 474 -18.13 -20.03 18.34
N ALA A 475 -19.00 -20.42 17.42
CA ALA A 475 -20.42 -20.13 17.47
C ALA A 475 -21.20 -21.41 17.24
N TRP A 476 -22.35 -21.53 17.90
CA TRP A 476 -23.21 -22.68 17.74
C TRP A 476 -24.67 -22.30 17.64
N LYS A 477 -25.39 -23.08 16.85
CA LYS A 477 -26.84 -22.97 16.68
C LYS A 477 -27.48 -24.35 16.70
N GLY A 478 -28.39 -24.53 17.64
CA GLY A 478 -29.12 -25.76 17.88
C GLY A 478 -30.36 -25.88 17.03
N GLU A 479 -30.80 -27.11 16.86
CA GLU A 479 -32.05 -27.53 16.24
C GLU A 479 -32.54 -28.76 17.01
N PHE A 480 -33.75 -28.71 17.58
CA PHE A 480 -34.29 -29.88 18.26
C PHE A 480 -34.61 -30.98 17.25
N THR A 481 -34.21 -32.21 17.58
CA THR A 481 -34.53 -33.41 16.80
C THR A 481 -36.00 -33.83 16.96
N ALA A 482 -36.64 -33.41 18.06
CA ALA A 482 -38.06 -33.63 18.35
C ALA A 482 -38.79 -32.31 18.65
N PRO A 483 -40.11 -32.21 18.40
CA PRO A 483 -40.87 -30.99 18.70
C PRO A 483 -40.73 -30.60 20.17
N SER A 484 -40.12 -29.44 20.43
CA SER A 484 -39.92 -28.90 21.77
C SER A 484 -40.50 -27.49 21.86
N SER A 485 -41.03 -27.15 23.03
CA SER A 485 -41.45 -25.78 23.39
C SER A 485 -40.27 -24.88 23.78
N GLU A 486 -39.13 -25.48 24.10
CA GLU A 486 -37.91 -24.75 24.42
C GLU A 486 -37.32 -24.06 23.19
N LYS A 487 -36.44 -23.08 23.41
CA LYS A 487 -35.65 -22.47 22.33
C LYS A 487 -34.38 -23.30 22.12
N PRO A 488 -34.00 -23.61 20.86
CA PRO A 488 -32.76 -24.32 20.60
C PRO A 488 -31.56 -23.56 21.15
N ALA A 489 -30.51 -24.30 21.52
CA ALA A 489 -29.32 -23.70 22.11
C ALA A 489 -28.60 -22.81 21.08
N GLU A 490 -28.37 -21.55 21.42
CA GLU A 490 -27.62 -20.62 20.58
C GLU A 490 -26.60 -19.89 21.44
N GLY A 491 -25.38 -19.73 20.92
CA GLY A 491 -24.32 -19.06 21.66
C GLY A 491 -23.03 -18.92 20.87
N SER A 492 -22.09 -18.19 21.47
CA SER A 492 -20.73 -18.06 20.97
C SER A 492 -19.75 -17.93 22.12
N MET A 493 -18.49 -18.30 21.87
CA MET A 493 -17.37 -18.25 22.80
C MET A 493 -16.12 -17.74 22.08
N THR A 494 -15.51 -16.67 22.60
CA THR A 494 -14.23 -16.17 22.09
C THR A 494 -13.12 -17.07 22.63
N LEU A 495 -12.30 -17.65 21.75
CA LEU A 495 -11.20 -18.52 22.15
C LEU A 495 -9.95 -17.71 22.45
N ARG A 496 -9.65 -16.73 21.58
CA ARG A 496 -8.44 -15.93 21.64
C ARG A 496 -8.64 -14.59 20.94
N THR A 497 -8.09 -13.53 21.52
CA THR A 497 -7.95 -12.22 20.87
C THR A 497 -6.64 -12.14 20.11
N GLY A 498 -6.68 -11.46 18.98
CA GLY A 498 -5.53 -11.20 18.13
C GLY A 498 -4.98 -9.80 18.32
N GLY A 499 -4.50 -9.24 17.21
CA GLY A 499 -4.00 -7.88 17.14
C GLY A 499 -3.87 -7.43 15.69
N PRO A 500 -3.66 -6.13 15.46
CA PRO A 500 -3.75 -5.56 14.12
C PRO A 500 -2.67 -6.01 13.14
N SER A 501 -1.59 -6.62 13.63
CA SER A 501 -0.52 -7.24 12.82
C SER A 501 -0.52 -8.77 12.85
N THR A 502 -1.54 -9.39 13.46
CA THR A 502 -1.61 -10.85 13.63
C THR A 502 -2.41 -11.47 12.49
N SER A 503 -1.71 -11.90 11.44
CA SER A 503 -2.31 -12.53 10.26
C SER A 503 -2.76 -13.97 10.46
N ARG A 504 -2.25 -14.67 11.49
CA ARG A 504 -2.61 -16.07 11.76
C ARG A 504 -2.79 -16.32 13.26
N LEU A 505 -3.90 -16.95 13.62
CA LEU A 505 -4.20 -17.39 14.97
C LEU A 505 -4.62 -18.86 14.97
N SER A 506 -4.07 -19.63 15.89
CA SER A 506 -4.55 -20.97 16.21
C SER A 506 -4.78 -21.10 17.71
N GLU A 507 -5.85 -21.79 18.09
CA GLU A 507 -6.15 -22.16 19.46
C GLU A 507 -6.87 -23.52 19.51
N LEU A 508 -6.54 -24.34 20.52
CA LEU A 508 -7.27 -25.57 20.80
C LEU A 508 -8.62 -25.23 21.46
N ALA A 509 -9.71 -25.64 20.83
CA ALA A 509 -11.06 -25.44 21.32
C ALA A 509 -11.55 -26.67 22.11
N ILE A 510 -12.04 -26.44 23.33
CA ILE A 510 -12.56 -27.46 24.24
C ILE A 510 -14.03 -27.17 24.53
N PHE A 511 -14.91 -27.87 23.82
CA PHE A 511 -16.35 -27.65 23.86
C PHE A 511 -17.09 -28.78 24.58
N SER A 512 -17.85 -28.45 25.63
CA SER A 512 -18.73 -29.40 26.32
C SER A 512 -20.16 -28.88 26.37
N PRO A 513 -21.16 -29.63 25.87
CA PRO A 513 -22.56 -29.22 25.91
C PRO A 513 -23.06 -28.92 27.34
N ALA A 514 -22.68 -29.76 28.31
CA ALA A 514 -23.09 -29.58 29.71
C ALA A 514 -22.57 -28.29 30.34
N THR A 515 -21.34 -27.86 30.01
CA THR A 515 -20.78 -26.58 30.47
C THR A 515 -21.67 -25.41 30.04
N HIS A 516 -22.26 -25.50 28.84
CA HIS A 516 -23.15 -24.49 28.29
C HIS A 516 -24.64 -24.76 28.58
N LYS A 517 -24.97 -25.75 29.42
CA LYS A 517 -26.34 -26.19 29.74
C LYS A 517 -27.17 -26.54 28.50
N ILE A 518 -26.51 -27.08 27.48
CA ILE A 518 -27.15 -27.49 26.23
C ILE A 518 -27.79 -28.86 26.45
N THR A 519 -29.11 -28.93 26.28
CA THR A 519 -29.89 -30.17 26.31
C THR A 519 -29.75 -30.94 24.99
N PRO A 520 -30.08 -32.26 24.97
CA PRO A 520 -30.01 -33.10 23.78
C PRO A 520 -30.72 -32.49 22.56
N GLN A 521 -29.96 -32.28 21.49
CA GLN A 521 -30.38 -31.66 20.23
C GLN A 521 -29.30 -31.81 19.16
N LYS A 522 -29.63 -31.48 17.90
CA LYS A 522 -28.63 -31.32 16.84
C LYS A 522 -28.02 -29.93 16.97
N LEU A 523 -26.69 -29.83 16.94
CA LEU A 523 -25.96 -28.59 17.12
C LEU A 523 -25.03 -28.35 15.93
N MET A 524 -25.20 -27.22 15.24
CA MET A 524 -24.24 -26.75 14.23
C MET A 524 -23.20 -25.90 14.92
N LEU A 525 -21.96 -26.38 14.97
CA LEU A 525 -20.82 -25.73 15.62
C LEU A 525 -19.85 -25.23 14.56
N SER A 526 -19.58 -23.93 14.51
CA SER A 526 -18.68 -23.31 13.54
C SER A 526 -17.60 -22.52 14.27
N ALA A 527 -16.38 -22.52 13.74
CA ALA A 527 -15.40 -21.51 14.11
C ALA A 527 -15.76 -20.18 13.46
N TYR A 528 -15.38 -19.08 14.09
CA TYR A 528 -15.49 -17.76 13.49
C TYR A 528 -14.19 -16.97 13.63
N ALA A 529 -13.97 -16.08 12.68
CA ALA A 529 -12.96 -15.02 12.72
C ALA A 529 -13.64 -13.66 12.59
N GLU A 530 -13.15 -12.70 13.36
CA GLU A 530 -13.49 -11.28 13.23
C GLU A 530 -12.20 -10.54 12.92
N ASP A 531 -12.21 -9.75 11.85
CA ASP A 531 -11.12 -8.87 11.43
C ASP A 531 -11.38 -7.43 11.90
N TYR A 532 -10.55 -6.49 11.44
CA TYR A 532 -10.68 -5.08 11.78
C TYR A 532 -11.56 -4.29 10.81
N LYS A 533 -12.00 -4.88 9.67
CA LYS A 533 -12.80 -4.17 8.66
C LYS A 533 -14.20 -3.82 9.18
N PRO A 534 -14.58 -2.52 9.22
CA PRO A 534 -15.89 -2.11 9.71
C PRO A 534 -17.03 -2.68 8.86
N GLY A 535 -18.08 -3.18 9.53
CA GLY A 535 -19.30 -3.67 8.85
C GLY A 535 -19.23 -5.09 8.28
N ARG A 536 -18.06 -5.74 8.24
CA ARG A 536 -17.93 -7.15 7.79
C ARG A 536 -18.51 -8.14 8.81
N GLY A 537 -18.28 -7.89 10.11
CA GLY A 537 -18.73 -8.77 11.18
C GLY A 537 -17.96 -10.09 11.21
N ARG A 538 -18.58 -11.15 11.72
CA ARG A 538 -17.93 -12.47 11.89
C ARG A 538 -18.08 -13.32 10.64
N ILE A 539 -16.97 -13.88 10.18
CA ILE A 539 -16.93 -14.89 9.11
C ILE A 539 -16.82 -16.28 9.74
N TYR A 540 -17.57 -17.24 9.22
CA TYR A 540 -17.70 -18.58 9.80
C TYR A 540 -17.02 -19.65 8.95
N SER A 541 -16.49 -20.68 9.60
CA SER A 541 -16.05 -21.91 8.94
C SER A 541 -17.25 -22.73 8.45
N GLU A 542 -16.98 -23.80 7.70
CA GLU A 542 -17.96 -24.87 7.52
C GLU A 542 -18.42 -25.40 8.89
N PRO A 543 -19.73 -25.64 9.10
CA PRO A 543 -20.26 -26.11 10.37
C PRO A 543 -20.00 -27.60 10.56
N ILE A 544 -19.59 -27.97 11.77
CA ILE A 544 -19.60 -29.34 12.28
C ILE A 544 -20.98 -29.63 12.87
N VAL A 545 -21.56 -30.77 12.50
CA VAL A 545 -22.85 -31.21 13.03
C VAL A 545 -22.62 -32.13 14.21
N VAL A 546 -22.99 -31.69 15.40
CA VAL A 546 -22.89 -32.46 16.64
C VAL A 546 -24.28 -32.93 17.05
N TYR A 547 -24.50 -34.24 17.07
CA TYR A 547 -25.72 -34.84 17.60
C TYR A 547 -25.54 -35.13 19.08
N ILE A 548 -26.18 -34.32 19.92
CA ILE A 548 -26.18 -34.51 21.36
C ILE A 548 -27.36 -35.41 21.70
N LEU A 549 -27.07 -36.66 22.05
CA LEU A 549 -28.08 -37.68 22.28
C LEU A 549 -28.44 -37.81 23.77
N THR A 550 -29.66 -38.26 24.02
CA THR A 550 -30.02 -38.85 25.31
C THR A 550 -29.29 -40.19 25.52
N ARG A 551 -29.19 -40.66 26.76
CA ARG A 551 -28.58 -41.97 27.06
C ARG A 551 -29.28 -43.13 26.37
N ASP A 552 -30.60 -43.06 26.21
CA ASP A 552 -31.36 -44.10 25.51
C ASP A 552 -31.12 -44.08 24.00
N GLU A 553 -31.12 -42.89 23.36
CA GLU A 553 -30.79 -42.77 21.93
C GLU A 553 -29.35 -43.21 21.65
N HIS A 554 -28.43 -42.88 22.56
CA HIS A 554 -27.05 -43.37 22.49
C HIS A 554 -27.00 -44.90 22.64
N ALA A 555 -27.74 -45.50 23.58
CA ALA A 555 -27.84 -46.95 23.72
C ALA A 555 -28.38 -47.61 22.43
N GLN A 556 -29.42 -47.05 21.80
CA GLN A 556 -29.94 -47.54 20.52
C GLN A 556 -28.90 -47.47 19.39
N LEU A 557 -28.15 -46.37 19.30
CA LEU A 557 -27.08 -46.23 18.33
C LEU A 557 -25.95 -47.24 18.56
N LEU A 558 -25.56 -47.48 19.82
CA LEU A 558 -24.61 -48.51 20.18
C LEU A 558 -25.12 -49.90 19.82
N LYS A 559 -26.39 -50.22 20.12
CA LYS A 559 -27.02 -51.47 19.71
C LYS A 559 -26.95 -51.68 18.20
N ASN A 560 -27.28 -50.67 17.41
CA ASN A 560 -27.19 -50.74 15.95
C ASN A 560 -25.75 -50.97 15.45
N LYS A 561 -24.75 -50.37 16.11
CA LYS A 561 -23.34 -50.65 15.84
C LYS A 561 -22.97 -52.09 16.23
N PHE A 562 -23.50 -52.60 17.34
CA PHE A 562 -23.24 -53.95 17.83
C PHE A 562 -23.84 -55.01 16.88
N ASP A 563 -25.08 -54.82 16.41
CA ASP A 563 -25.71 -55.66 15.38
C ASP A 563 -24.82 -55.81 14.14
N ARG A 564 -24.21 -54.71 13.68
CA ARG A 564 -23.29 -54.72 12.53
C ARG A 564 -22.03 -55.54 12.82
N ILE A 565 -21.45 -55.39 14.01
CA ILE A 565 -20.26 -56.15 14.42
C ILE A 565 -20.59 -57.64 14.50
N ILE A 566 -21.74 -58.01 15.05
CA ILE A 566 -22.21 -59.40 15.09
C ILE A 566 -22.39 -59.95 13.67
N GLY A 567 -23.00 -59.17 12.77
CA GLY A 567 -23.11 -59.56 11.36
C GLY A 567 -21.75 -59.79 10.68
N GLU A 568 -20.78 -58.89 10.91
CA GLU A 568 -19.40 -59.05 10.42
C GLU A 568 -18.71 -60.29 11.02
N LEU A 569 -18.95 -60.59 12.30
CA LEU A 569 -18.42 -61.78 12.97
C LEU A 569 -19.04 -63.08 12.43
N GLU A 570 -20.35 -63.10 12.21
CA GLU A 570 -21.04 -64.25 11.60
C GLU A 570 -20.54 -64.49 10.17
N ASP A 571 -20.30 -63.43 9.40
CA ASP A 571 -19.70 -63.53 8.07
C ASP A 571 -18.27 -64.08 8.12
N ALA A 572 -17.44 -63.64 9.06
CA ALA A 572 -16.10 -64.19 9.27
C ALA A 572 -16.16 -65.68 9.66
N THR A 573 -17.10 -66.05 10.55
CA THR A 573 -17.33 -67.44 10.97
C THR A 573 -17.78 -68.32 9.80
N ARG A 574 -18.67 -67.81 8.93
CA ARG A 574 -19.09 -68.50 7.70
C ARG A 574 -17.92 -68.69 6.74
N ARG A 575 -17.03 -67.69 6.60
CA ARG A 575 -15.83 -67.81 5.76
C ARG A 575 -14.87 -68.86 6.31
N GLU A 576 -14.67 -68.89 7.62
CA GLU A 576 -13.84 -69.90 8.28
C GLU A 576 -14.37 -71.31 8.05
N MET A 577 -15.69 -71.51 8.23
CA MET A 577 -16.33 -72.79 7.96
C MET A 577 -16.14 -73.24 6.51
N ASN A 578 -16.28 -72.33 5.54
CA ASN A 578 -16.04 -72.64 4.13
C ASN A 578 -14.56 -72.96 3.84
N ASN A 579 -13.61 -72.32 4.53
CA ASN A 579 -12.18 -72.56 4.38
C ASN A 579 -11.78 -73.92 4.95
N LEU A 580 -12.26 -74.25 6.16
CA LEU A 580 -12.13 -75.55 6.79
C LEU A 580 -12.66 -76.66 5.89
N ASP A 581 -13.88 -76.51 5.39
CA ASP A 581 -14.52 -77.42 4.43
C ASP A 581 -13.67 -77.66 3.17
N ALA A 582 -12.97 -76.64 2.67
CA ALA A 582 -12.07 -76.76 1.52
C ALA A 582 -10.80 -77.55 1.86
N ASN A 583 -10.24 -77.33 3.05
CA ASN A 583 -9.06 -78.03 3.55
C ASN A 583 -9.34 -79.49 3.89
N GLU A 584 -10.50 -79.80 4.49
CA GLU A 584 -10.92 -81.18 4.72
C GLU A 584 -11.12 -81.95 3.40
N ARG A 585 -11.69 -81.30 2.37
CA ARG A 585 -11.80 -81.92 1.04
C ARG A 585 -10.43 -82.19 0.43
N LEU A 586 -9.45 -81.31 0.65
CA LEU A 586 -8.08 -81.53 0.19
C LEU A 586 -7.43 -82.72 0.90
N ASP A 587 -7.56 -82.82 2.22
CA ASP A 587 -7.02 -83.94 3.02
C ASP A 587 -7.67 -85.29 2.67
N GLN A 588 -8.99 -85.31 2.38
CA GLN A 588 -9.72 -86.54 2.05
C GLN A 588 -9.50 -87.02 0.62
N GLN A 589 -9.31 -86.10 -0.35
CA GLN A 589 -9.28 -86.45 -1.77
C GLN A 589 -7.88 -86.69 -2.32
N LYS A 590 -6.84 -86.18 -1.67
CA LYS A 590 -5.47 -86.23 -2.19
C LYS A 590 -4.57 -87.11 -1.33
N THR A 591 -3.76 -87.92 -1.98
CA THR A 591 -2.66 -88.64 -1.31
C THR A 591 -1.52 -87.67 -0.94
N PRO A 592 -0.57 -88.06 -0.05
CA PRO A 592 0.53 -87.18 0.35
C PRO A 592 1.36 -86.68 -0.84
N GLU A 593 1.48 -87.48 -1.88
CA GLU A 593 2.21 -87.16 -3.12
C GLU A 593 1.42 -86.16 -4.00
N GLU A 594 0.09 -86.32 -4.09
CA GLU A 594 -0.80 -85.43 -4.85
C GLU A 594 -0.98 -84.04 -4.20
N LEU A 595 -0.69 -83.91 -2.90
CA LEU A 595 -0.66 -82.62 -2.20
C LEU A 595 0.52 -81.73 -2.63
N GLN A 596 1.55 -82.31 -3.26
CA GLN A 596 2.67 -81.54 -3.82
C GLN A 596 2.44 -81.10 -5.27
N GLU A 597 1.36 -81.55 -5.91
CA GLU A 597 0.99 -81.10 -7.25
C GLU A 597 0.59 -79.63 -7.29
N GLU A 598 0.80 -78.99 -8.44
CA GLU A 598 0.55 -77.57 -8.65
C GLU A 598 -0.91 -77.17 -8.32
N ASP A 599 -1.89 -78.03 -8.64
CA ASP A 599 -3.30 -77.77 -8.35
C ASP A 599 -3.64 -77.85 -6.84
N ALA A 600 -3.00 -78.74 -6.08
CA ALA A 600 -3.17 -78.80 -4.62
C ALA A 600 -2.54 -77.58 -3.96
N GLN A 601 -1.31 -77.27 -4.36
CA GLN A 601 -0.55 -76.13 -3.85
C GLN A 601 -1.28 -74.81 -4.13
N ARG A 602 -1.85 -74.63 -5.32
CA ARG A 602 -2.71 -73.47 -5.63
C ARG A 602 -3.94 -73.36 -4.73
N LYS A 603 -4.57 -74.48 -4.36
CA LYS A 603 -5.72 -74.47 -3.44
C LYS A 603 -5.29 -74.17 -2.00
N LEU A 604 -4.14 -74.70 -1.55
CA LEU A 604 -3.55 -74.38 -0.25
C LEU A 604 -3.17 -72.90 -0.16
N THR A 605 -2.58 -72.31 -1.21
CA THR A 605 -2.31 -70.86 -1.26
C THR A 605 -3.61 -70.06 -1.13
N LYS A 606 -4.66 -70.42 -1.88
CA LYS A 606 -5.96 -69.75 -1.75
C LYS A 606 -6.56 -69.88 -0.35
N SER A 607 -6.38 -71.03 0.30
CA SER A 607 -6.84 -71.24 1.67
C SER A 607 -6.04 -70.43 2.68
N GLN A 608 -4.72 -70.34 2.53
CA GLN A 608 -3.87 -69.48 3.35
C GLN A 608 -4.21 -68.00 3.16
N ASP A 609 -4.38 -67.53 1.93
CA ASP A 609 -4.78 -66.16 1.64
C ASP A 609 -6.16 -65.83 2.24
N ALA A 610 -7.09 -66.79 2.18
CA ALA A 610 -8.40 -66.66 2.81
C ALA A 610 -8.30 -66.61 4.34
N GLU A 611 -7.41 -67.41 4.94
CA GLU A 611 -7.12 -67.41 6.37
C GLU A 611 -6.53 -66.07 6.83
N GLN A 612 -5.54 -65.55 6.10
CA GLN A 612 -4.92 -64.25 6.37
C GLN A 612 -5.98 -63.13 6.33
N GLN A 613 -6.82 -63.11 5.29
CA GLN A 613 -7.91 -62.14 5.18
C GLN A 613 -8.93 -62.27 6.31
N ASN A 614 -9.20 -63.50 6.77
CA ASN A 614 -10.11 -63.74 7.89
C ASN A 614 -9.50 -63.26 9.22
N ALA A 615 -8.19 -63.48 9.43
CA ALA A 615 -7.44 -62.99 10.59
C ALA A 615 -7.42 -61.46 10.65
N GLU A 616 -7.08 -60.79 9.54
CA GLU A 616 -7.13 -59.32 9.43
C GLU A 616 -8.55 -58.79 9.71
N LYS A 617 -9.57 -59.49 9.20
CA LYS A 617 -10.97 -59.11 9.43
C LYS A 617 -11.39 -59.30 10.90
N MET A 618 -10.96 -60.38 11.55
CA MET A 618 -11.18 -60.61 12.97
C MET A 618 -10.51 -59.52 13.83
N GLU A 619 -9.32 -59.06 13.44
CA GLU A 619 -8.65 -57.95 14.11
C GLU A 619 -9.44 -56.62 13.99
N ASP A 620 -9.97 -56.31 12.80
CA ASP A 620 -10.85 -55.16 12.58
C ASP A 620 -12.13 -55.25 13.42
N ILE A 621 -12.77 -56.44 13.45
CA ILE A 621 -13.96 -56.70 14.28
C ILE A 621 -13.64 -56.49 15.76
N ALA A 622 -12.53 -57.05 16.26
CA ALA A 622 -12.09 -56.88 17.64
C ALA A 622 -11.83 -55.39 17.99
N LYS A 623 -11.21 -54.62 17.10
CA LYS A 623 -10.97 -53.17 17.27
C LYS A 623 -12.28 -52.38 17.31
N LYS A 624 -13.23 -52.68 16.43
CA LYS A 624 -14.58 -52.06 16.44
C LYS A 624 -15.35 -52.41 17.70
N MET A 625 -15.29 -53.67 18.13
CA MET A 625 -15.93 -54.14 19.36
C MET A 625 -15.31 -53.48 20.59
N GLU A 626 -13.99 -53.27 20.63
CA GLU A 626 -13.33 -52.53 21.69
C GLU A 626 -13.73 -51.05 21.74
N LYS A 627 -13.86 -50.39 20.58
CA LYS A 627 -14.40 -49.03 20.51
C LYS A 627 -15.84 -48.98 21.03
N LEU A 628 -16.69 -49.90 20.56
CA LEU A 628 -18.08 -50.02 20.99
C LEU A 628 -18.20 -50.30 22.50
N PHE A 629 -17.38 -51.19 23.06
CA PHE A 629 -17.34 -51.48 24.49
C PHE A 629 -16.95 -50.25 25.31
N ARG A 630 -15.97 -49.46 24.83
CA ARG A 630 -15.61 -48.17 25.46
C ARG A 630 -16.76 -47.17 25.41
N ASP A 631 -17.38 -46.96 24.25
CA ASP A 631 -18.53 -46.06 24.10
C ASP A 631 -19.72 -46.53 24.98
N ALA A 632 -19.96 -47.83 25.07
CA ALA A 632 -20.96 -48.45 25.93
C ALA A 632 -20.66 -48.23 27.42
N SER A 633 -19.41 -48.38 27.85
CA SER A 633 -19.04 -48.16 29.26
C SER A 633 -19.29 -46.72 29.75
N ARG A 634 -19.24 -45.73 28.84
CA ARG A 634 -19.63 -44.33 29.13
C ARG A 634 -21.13 -44.18 29.37
N ASN A 635 -21.94 -45.05 28.78
CA ASN A 635 -23.37 -45.08 29.04
C ASN A 635 -23.64 -45.78 30.38
N GLY A 636 -23.90 -44.99 31.42
CA GLY A 636 -24.13 -45.48 32.78
C GLY A 636 -25.38 -46.35 32.94
N ASP A 637 -26.27 -46.37 31.96
CA ASP A 637 -27.59 -47.02 32.06
C ASP A 637 -27.56 -48.48 31.53
N LEU A 638 -26.42 -48.94 30.99
CA LEU A 638 -26.24 -50.33 30.59
C LEU A 638 -26.02 -51.24 31.79
N ASP A 639 -26.69 -52.40 31.78
CA ASP A 639 -26.63 -53.40 32.84
C ASP A 639 -25.29 -54.16 32.87
N THR A 640 -24.90 -54.60 34.06
CA THR A 640 -23.59 -55.24 34.30
C THR A 640 -23.45 -56.57 33.56
N GLU A 641 -24.53 -57.34 33.42
CA GLU A 641 -24.51 -58.65 32.74
C GLU A 641 -24.24 -58.49 31.24
N THR A 642 -24.91 -57.53 30.58
CA THR A 642 -24.65 -57.17 29.19
C THR A 642 -23.18 -56.79 28.99
N MET A 643 -22.65 -55.91 29.84
CA MET A 643 -21.25 -55.49 29.75
C MET A 643 -20.29 -56.66 29.96
N LYS A 644 -20.59 -57.60 30.86
CA LYS A 644 -19.79 -58.81 31.07
C LYS A 644 -19.71 -59.66 29.81
N LYS A 645 -20.86 -60.00 29.21
CA LYS A 645 -20.90 -60.80 27.99
C LYS A 645 -20.24 -60.10 26.79
N MET A 646 -20.36 -58.77 26.71
CA MET A 646 -19.64 -57.99 25.70
C MET A 646 -18.12 -58.06 25.88
N ALA A 647 -17.63 -58.01 27.13
CA ALA A 647 -16.21 -58.15 27.43
C ALA A 647 -15.70 -59.55 27.11
N GLU A 648 -16.42 -60.61 27.50
CA GLU A 648 -16.08 -62.00 27.17
C GLU A 648 -16.01 -62.24 25.66
N ALA A 649 -16.98 -61.69 24.90
CA ALA A 649 -16.98 -61.75 23.45
C ALA A 649 -15.78 -60.99 22.85
N LEU A 650 -15.48 -59.79 23.37
CA LEU A 650 -14.33 -58.99 22.94
C LEU A 650 -12.99 -59.71 23.21
N ASP A 651 -12.82 -60.30 24.38
CA ASP A 651 -11.62 -61.03 24.74
C ASP A 651 -11.44 -62.26 23.84
N SER A 652 -12.53 -63.00 23.58
CA SER A 652 -12.50 -64.12 22.64
C SER A 652 -12.13 -63.68 21.21
N MET A 653 -12.67 -62.56 20.72
CA MET A 653 -12.28 -61.98 19.42
C MET A 653 -10.80 -61.56 19.39
N LYS A 654 -10.29 -60.98 20.48
CA LYS A 654 -8.88 -60.57 20.58
C LYS A 654 -7.93 -61.76 20.56
N GLU A 655 -8.28 -62.85 21.23
CA GLU A 655 -7.51 -64.09 21.25
C GLU A 655 -7.52 -64.75 19.86
N LEU A 656 -8.71 -64.88 19.24
CA LEU A 656 -8.86 -65.38 17.87
C LEU A 656 -8.02 -64.59 16.86
N ALA A 657 -8.02 -63.25 16.96
CA ALA A 657 -7.29 -62.37 16.05
C ALA A 657 -5.76 -62.43 16.23
N LYS A 658 -5.27 -62.65 17.46
CA LYS A 658 -3.84 -62.53 17.78
C LYS A 658 -3.11 -63.86 17.86
N GLU A 659 -3.82 -64.93 18.19
CA GLU A 659 -3.23 -66.24 18.46
C GLU A 659 -3.76 -67.31 17.51
N ASP A 660 -5.06 -67.59 17.53
CA ASP A 660 -5.63 -68.77 16.85
C ASP A 660 -5.53 -68.69 15.31
N LEU A 661 -6.11 -67.65 14.69
CA LEU A 661 -6.14 -67.52 13.22
C LEU A 661 -4.73 -67.32 12.60
N PRO A 662 -3.84 -66.47 13.17
CA PRO A 662 -2.47 -66.37 12.67
C PRO A 662 -1.68 -67.67 12.77
N GLU A 663 -1.94 -68.50 13.79
CA GLU A 663 -1.28 -69.78 13.90
C GLU A 663 -1.75 -70.77 12.82
N ILE A 664 -3.04 -70.76 12.46
CA ILE A 664 -3.59 -71.54 11.35
C ILE A 664 -2.95 -71.09 10.03
N GLU A 665 -2.89 -69.79 9.77
CA GLU A 665 -2.26 -69.22 8.58
C GLU A 665 -0.81 -69.72 8.44
N LYS A 666 -0.05 -69.67 9.54
CA LYS A 666 1.32 -70.16 9.58
C LYS A 666 1.41 -71.67 9.28
N LYS A 667 0.49 -72.48 9.79
CA LYS A 667 0.45 -73.93 9.54
C LYS A 667 0.10 -74.26 8.09
N LEU A 668 -0.83 -73.51 7.48
CA LEU A 668 -1.15 -73.61 6.06
C LEU A 668 0.05 -73.21 5.18
N GLY A 669 0.76 -72.14 5.56
CA GLY A 669 2.00 -71.75 4.88
C GLY A 669 3.14 -72.77 5.02
N GLU A 670 3.27 -73.43 6.17
CA GLU A 670 4.22 -74.53 6.38
C GLU A 670 3.89 -75.75 5.49
N ALA A 671 2.60 -76.05 5.29
CA ALA A 671 2.13 -77.10 4.39
C ALA A 671 2.39 -76.80 2.90
N GLN A 672 2.42 -75.51 2.52
CA GLN A 672 2.71 -75.07 1.15
C GLN A 672 4.20 -75.19 0.76
N ASN A 673 5.11 -75.34 1.74
CA ASN A 673 6.53 -75.24 1.47
C ASN A 673 7.02 -76.40 0.57
N GLN A 674 7.36 -76.09 -0.69
CA GLN A 674 7.81 -77.07 -1.70
C GLN A 674 9.08 -77.86 -1.31
N LYS A 675 9.81 -77.41 -0.28
CA LYS A 675 10.97 -78.12 0.27
C LYS A 675 10.61 -79.14 1.36
N SER A 676 9.36 -79.20 1.79
CA SER A 676 8.87 -80.17 2.79
C SER A 676 8.63 -81.54 2.16
N THR A 677 8.76 -82.61 2.95
CA THR A 677 8.40 -83.97 2.52
C THR A 677 6.89 -84.12 2.39
N PRO A 678 6.39 -85.00 1.50
CA PRO A 678 4.95 -85.28 1.33
C PRO A 678 4.22 -85.56 2.67
N GLU A 679 4.83 -86.39 3.52
CA GLU A 679 4.32 -86.74 4.85
C GLU A 679 4.27 -85.55 5.82
N LYS A 680 5.18 -84.57 5.65
CA LYS A 680 5.20 -83.36 6.49
C LYS A 680 4.12 -82.39 6.05
N THR A 681 3.91 -82.22 4.75
CA THR A 681 2.80 -81.41 4.19
C THR A 681 1.44 -81.93 4.65
N GLU A 682 1.21 -83.24 4.60
CA GLU A 682 -0.02 -83.86 5.12
C GLU A 682 -0.17 -83.61 6.64
N LYS A 683 0.90 -83.77 7.41
CA LYS A 683 0.87 -83.55 8.85
C LYS A 683 0.59 -82.10 9.24
N ASP A 684 1.19 -81.14 8.53
CA ASP A 684 0.98 -79.72 8.79
C ASP A 684 -0.43 -79.27 8.35
N LEU A 685 -0.97 -79.84 7.25
CA LEU A 685 -2.36 -79.65 6.83
C LEU A 685 -3.35 -80.20 7.87
N LYS A 686 -3.15 -81.44 8.37
CA LYS A 686 -4.02 -82.02 9.41
C LYS A 686 -4.01 -81.20 10.70
N LYS A 687 -2.85 -80.68 11.10
CA LYS A 687 -2.74 -79.77 12.24
C LYS A 687 -3.45 -78.44 12.00
N ALA A 688 -3.37 -77.89 10.79
CA ALA A 688 -4.12 -76.69 10.43
C ALA A 688 -5.63 -76.93 10.53
N ILE A 689 -6.13 -78.07 10.01
CA ILE A 689 -7.54 -78.46 10.10
C ILE A 689 -7.99 -78.64 11.56
N GLU A 690 -7.18 -79.27 12.40
CA GLU A 690 -7.47 -79.43 13.84
C GLU A 690 -7.62 -78.06 14.53
N LYS A 691 -6.68 -77.15 14.29
CA LYS A 691 -6.75 -75.78 14.82
C LYS A 691 -7.90 -74.95 14.25
N GLN A 692 -8.20 -75.11 12.96
CA GLN A 692 -9.38 -74.47 12.34
C GLN A 692 -10.68 -74.91 13.00
N LYS A 693 -10.81 -76.18 13.41
CA LYS A 693 -11.98 -76.66 14.17
C LYS A 693 -12.09 -76.01 15.54
N GLU A 694 -10.99 -75.94 16.28
CA GLU A 694 -10.93 -75.27 17.59
C GLU A 694 -11.28 -73.79 17.46
N ALA A 695 -10.68 -73.09 16.50
CA ALA A 695 -10.95 -71.68 16.21
C ALA A 695 -12.42 -71.46 15.78
N LEU A 696 -12.97 -72.32 14.92
CA LEU A 696 -14.35 -72.23 14.46
C LEU A 696 -15.35 -72.46 15.62
N GLU A 697 -15.09 -73.43 16.50
CA GLU A 697 -15.91 -73.66 17.69
C GLU A 697 -15.90 -72.43 18.60
N LYS A 698 -14.73 -71.84 18.83
CA LYS A 698 -14.56 -70.62 19.61
C LYS A 698 -15.22 -69.40 18.95
N MET A 699 -15.16 -69.28 17.62
CA MET A 699 -15.89 -68.26 16.87
C MET A 699 -17.41 -68.42 17.04
N GLN A 700 -17.93 -69.64 16.94
CA GLN A 700 -19.36 -69.92 17.16
C GLN A 700 -19.79 -69.61 18.59
N GLU A 701 -18.97 -69.97 19.59
CA GLU A 701 -19.21 -69.60 20.99
C GLU A 701 -19.20 -68.07 21.17
N THR A 702 -18.25 -67.38 20.52
CA THR A 702 -18.16 -65.92 20.54
C THR A 702 -19.38 -65.26 19.91
N VAL A 703 -19.87 -65.78 18.77
CA VAL A 703 -21.13 -65.35 18.12
C VAL A 703 -22.31 -65.55 19.06
N LYS A 704 -22.37 -66.68 19.77
CA LYS A 704 -23.43 -66.97 20.74
C LYS A 704 -23.39 -65.98 21.91
N LYS A 705 -22.23 -65.77 22.54
CA LYS A 705 -22.02 -64.79 23.61
C LYS A 705 -22.39 -63.38 23.18
N ALA A 706 -21.95 -62.97 21.98
CA ALA A 706 -22.27 -61.66 21.43
C ALA A 706 -23.79 -61.49 21.16
N ASN A 707 -24.45 -62.51 20.60
CA ASN A 707 -25.89 -62.50 20.41
C ASN A 707 -26.68 -62.47 21.73
N GLU A 708 -26.22 -63.20 22.74
CA GLU A 708 -26.81 -63.13 24.08
C GLU A 708 -26.62 -61.75 24.72
N ALA A 709 -25.41 -61.19 24.64
CA ALA A 709 -25.14 -59.83 25.10
C ALA A 709 -26.04 -58.82 24.40
N ASN A 710 -26.22 -58.93 23.08
CA ASN A 710 -27.06 -58.03 22.30
C ASN A 710 -28.55 -58.14 22.66
N ARG A 711 -29.04 -59.35 22.97
CA ARG A 711 -30.41 -59.55 23.47
C ARG A 711 -30.60 -58.93 24.86
N ASN A 712 -29.63 -59.10 25.76
CA ASN A 712 -29.66 -58.48 27.08
C ASN A 712 -29.61 -56.94 26.97
N PHE A 713 -28.74 -56.43 26.08
CA PHE A 713 -28.65 -55.01 25.73
C PHE A 713 -30.02 -54.48 25.27
N GLU A 714 -30.65 -55.14 24.29
CA GLU A 714 -31.93 -54.71 23.75
C GLU A 714 -33.04 -54.75 24.84
N ALA A 715 -33.05 -55.79 25.68
CA ALA A 715 -33.95 -55.89 26.83
C ALA A 715 -33.77 -54.74 27.84
N SER A 716 -32.53 -54.39 28.18
CA SER A 716 -32.26 -53.28 29.11
C SER A 716 -32.62 -51.93 28.52
N THR A 717 -32.50 -51.73 27.19
CA THR A 717 -33.02 -50.51 26.56
C THR A 717 -34.53 -50.34 26.72
N PHE A 718 -35.34 -51.41 26.69
CA PHE A 718 -36.79 -51.32 26.93
C PHE A 718 -37.10 -50.88 28.35
N ILE A 719 -36.40 -51.46 29.33
CA ILE A 719 -36.56 -51.11 30.75
C ILE A 719 -36.25 -49.64 30.98
N ASN A 720 -35.14 -49.15 30.45
CA ASN A 720 -34.72 -47.75 30.60
C ASN A 720 -35.68 -46.78 29.91
N ARG A 721 -36.13 -47.11 28.68
CA ARG A 721 -37.14 -46.31 27.97
C ARG A 721 -38.48 -46.25 28.70
N LEU A 722 -38.94 -47.36 29.30
CA LEU A 722 -40.16 -47.38 30.12
C LEU A 722 -40.00 -46.56 31.41
N LYS A 723 -38.85 -46.68 32.09
CA LYS A 723 -38.53 -45.86 33.26
C LYS A 723 -38.45 -44.37 32.92
N ARG A 724 -37.88 -44.01 31.78
CA ARG A 724 -37.87 -42.62 31.28
C ARG A 724 -39.28 -42.13 31.04
N ALA A 725 -40.10 -42.87 30.30
CA ALA A 725 -41.49 -42.51 30.05
C ALA A 725 -42.25 -42.32 31.38
N ALA A 726 -42.02 -43.18 32.37
CA ALA A 726 -42.59 -43.01 33.70
C ALA A 726 -42.12 -41.72 34.41
N SER A 727 -40.83 -41.41 34.32
CA SER A 727 -40.28 -40.17 34.89
C SER A 727 -40.81 -38.92 34.21
N GLU A 728 -41.07 -38.96 32.90
CA GLU A 728 -41.71 -37.86 32.17
C GLU A 728 -43.15 -37.65 32.65
N GLN A 729 -43.90 -38.73 32.85
CA GLN A 729 -45.24 -38.66 33.44
C GLN A 729 -45.24 -38.11 34.88
N ASP A 730 -44.27 -38.50 35.72
CA ASP A 730 -44.09 -37.86 37.03
C ASP A 730 -43.77 -36.37 36.92
N GLY A 731 -43.00 -35.97 35.90
CA GLY A 731 -42.66 -34.59 35.63
C GLY A 731 -43.91 -33.75 35.38
N ILE A 732 -44.84 -34.26 34.56
CA ILE A 732 -46.15 -33.63 34.33
C ILE A 732 -46.94 -33.52 35.64
N ALA A 733 -47.00 -34.61 36.43
CA ALA A 733 -47.72 -34.61 37.71
C ALA A 733 -47.13 -33.61 38.71
N SER A 734 -45.80 -33.52 38.76
CA SER A 734 -45.06 -32.61 39.65
C SER A 734 -45.21 -31.17 39.20
N ALA A 735 -45.14 -30.89 37.90
CA ALA A 735 -45.33 -29.55 37.34
C ALA A 735 -46.73 -29.00 37.64
N PHE A 736 -47.78 -29.80 37.42
CA PHE A 736 -49.12 -29.41 37.86
C PHE A 736 -49.21 -29.31 39.38
N GLY A 737 -48.61 -30.23 40.13
CA GLY A 737 -48.60 -30.20 41.60
C GLY A 737 -47.95 -28.93 42.17
N SER A 738 -46.88 -28.43 41.56
CA SER A 738 -46.22 -27.18 41.93
C SER A 738 -47.01 -25.96 41.48
N ALA A 739 -47.57 -25.97 40.27
CA ALA A 739 -48.44 -24.89 39.79
C ALA A 739 -49.71 -24.74 40.64
N MET A 740 -50.35 -25.85 41.04
CA MET A 740 -51.52 -25.84 41.93
C MET A 740 -51.20 -25.37 43.36
N ARG A 741 -49.96 -25.55 43.82
CA ARG A 741 -49.49 -25.05 45.13
C ARG A 741 -49.05 -23.58 45.09
N GLY A 742 -49.07 -22.93 43.92
CA GLY A 742 -48.65 -21.54 43.76
C GLY A 742 -47.16 -21.33 43.99
N GLU A 743 -46.33 -22.35 43.75
CA GLU A 743 -44.88 -22.26 43.95
C GLU A 743 -44.20 -21.33 42.91
N ASP A 744 -44.86 -21.08 41.78
CA ASP A 744 -44.38 -20.14 40.76
C ASP A 744 -44.78 -18.70 41.08
N LYS A 745 -43.87 -17.97 41.74
CA LYS A 745 -44.05 -16.57 42.19
C LYS A 745 -44.34 -15.57 41.05
N LYS A 746 -44.26 -15.98 39.79
CA LYS A 746 -44.48 -15.14 38.60
C LYS A 746 -45.91 -15.19 38.07
N ALA A 747 -46.74 -16.14 38.50
CA ALA A 747 -48.13 -16.22 38.10
C ALA A 747 -49.02 -15.36 39.01
N GLU A 748 -49.92 -14.56 38.41
CA GLU A 748 -50.81 -13.66 39.17
C GLU A 748 -52.13 -14.31 39.57
N SER A 749 -52.51 -15.41 38.91
CA SER A 749 -53.77 -16.14 39.15
C SER A 749 -53.54 -17.63 39.29
N GLU A 750 -54.32 -18.31 40.14
CA GLU A 750 -54.26 -19.76 40.31
C GLU A 750 -54.54 -20.53 39.01
N ILE A 751 -53.83 -21.64 38.79
CA ILE A 751 -54.05 -22.53 37.64
C ILE A 751 -55.37 -23.33 37.76
N THR A 752 -55.87 -23.51 38.98
CA THR A 752 -57.06 -24.33 39.27
C THR A 752 -58.36 -23.59 38.98
N GLY A 753 -59.27 -24.22 38.22
CA GLY A 753 -60.61 -23.68 37.94
C GLY A 753 -60.68 -22.63 36.83
N ALA A 754 -59.54 -22.21 36.28
CA ALA A 754 -59.48 -21.32 35.12
C ALA A 754 -59.74 -22.08 33.80
N THR A 755 -60.48 -21.47 32.89
CA THR A 755 -60.62 -21.96 31.51
C THR A 755 -59.40 -21.53 30.68
N PRO A 756 -59.01 -22.28 29.63
CA PRO A 756 -57.81 -21.98 28.84
C PRO A 756 -57.70 -20.51 28.37
N ASP A 757 -58.83 -19.88 28.03
CA ASP A 757 -58.89 -18.48 27.54
C ASP A 757 -58.70 -17.43 28.65
N LYS A 758 -58.81 -17.84 29.92
CA LYS A 758 -58.69 -16.96 31.11
C LYS A 758 -57.44 -17.27 31.93
N LEU A 759 -56.54 -18.09 31.40
CA LEU A 759 -55.30 -18.45 32.09
C LEU A 759 -54.28 -17.30 32.05
N ASP A 760 -53.55 -17.18 33.15
CA ASP A 760 -52.30 -16.42 33.15
C ASP A 760 -51.39 -16.90 32.00
N PRO A 761 -50.77 -16.00 31.22
CA PRO A 761 -49.87 -16.38 30.13
C PRO A 761 -48.72 -17.32 30.55
N THR A 762 -48.33 -17.30 31.82
CA THR A 762 -47.34 -18.22 32.41
C THR A 762 -47.89 -19.63 32.52
N HIS A 763 -49.12 -19.79 33.01
CA HIS A 763 -49.80 -21.08 33.07
C HIS A 763 -50.19 -21.58 31.67
N GLY A 764 -50.59 -20.69 30.76
CA GLY A 764 -50.85 -21.03 29.36
C GLY A 764 -49.62 -21.60 28.66
N ARG A 765 -48.43 -21.02 28.89
CA ARG A 765 -47.15 -21.57 28.40
C ARG A 765 -46.85 -22.93 29.01
N LEU A 766 -46.95 -23.07 30.33
CA LEU A 766 -46.75 -24.35 31.02
C LEU A 766 -47.63 -25.45 30.44
N ILE A 767 -48.92 -25.19 30.22
CA ILE A 767 -49.84 -26.18 29.61
C ILE A 767 -49.39 -26.56 28.21
N GLY A 768 -48.96 -25.61 27.39
CA GLY A 768 -48.42 -25.88 26.05
C GLY A 768 -47.15 -26.75 26.11
N GLU A 769 -46.25 -26.50 27.07
CA GLU A 769 -45.06 -27.30 27.30
C GLU A 769 -45.41 -28.74 27.71
N LEU A 770 -46.36 -28.90 28.64
CA LEU A 770 -46.82 -30.20 29.12
C LEU A 770 -47.60 -30.98 28.03
N ASP A 771 -48.37 -30.31 27.16
CA ASP A 771 -49.04 -30.95 26.01
C ASP A 771 -48.01 -31.52 25.02
N LEU A 772 -46.98 -30.74 24.70
CA LEU A 772 -45.89 -31.16 23.82
C LEU A 772 -45.06 -32.29 24.43
N GLN A 773 -44.74 -32.21 25.73
CA GLN A 773 -44.11 -33.30 26.46
C GLN A 773 -44.96 -34.56 26.40
N GLN A 774 -46.25 -34.48 26.72
CA GLN A 774 -47.17 -35.62 26.68
C GLN A 774 -47.27 -36.24 25.28
N LYS A 775 -47.31 -35.41 24.23
CA LYS A 775 -47.31 -35.88 22.84
C LYS A 775 -46.04 -36.66 22.48
N ARG A 776 -44.87 -36.20 22.95
CA ARG A 776 -43.59 -36.90 22.80
C ARG A 776 -43.59 -38.23 23.54
N THR A 777 -43.94 -38.25 24.83
CA THR A 777 -44.01 -39.49 25.62
C THR A 777 -44.99 -40.50 25.01
N THR A 778 -46.10 -40.04 24.42
CA THR A 778 -47.05 -40.90 23.70
C THR A 778 -46.41 -41.56 22.47
N GLY A 779 -45.66 -40.79 21.68
CA GLY A 779 -44.89 -41.31 20.56
C GLY A 779 -43.86 -42.35 21.02
N ASP A 780 -43.10 -42.04 22.06
CA ASP A 780 -42.06 -42.92 22.60
C ASP A 780 -42.64 -44.26 23.08
N ILE A 781 -43.78 -44.23 23.80
CA ILE A 781 -44.46 -45.44 24.27
C ILE A 781 -44.95 -46.30 23.10
N ARG A 782 -45.48 -45.68 22.04
CA ARG A 782 -45.87 -46.40 20.83
C ARG A 782 -44.68 -47.07 20.15
N TRP A 783 -43.56 -46.37 20.02
CA TRP A 783 -42.31 -46.95 19.52
C TRP A 783 -41.83 -48.11 20.40
N ILE A 784 -41.95 -48.00 21.74
CA ILE A 784 -41.63 -49.11 22.64
C ILE A 784 -42.52 -50.32 22.35
N GLN A 785 -43.82 -50.14 22.12
CA GLN A 785 -44.73 -51.24 21.78
C GLN A 785 -44.36 -51.91 20.45
N GLU A 786 -44.09 -51.12 19.41
CA GLU A 786 -43.72 -51.62 18.07
C GLU A 786 -42.39 -52.40 18.14
N ASP A 787 -41.36 -51.82 18.76
CA ASP A 787 -40.05 -52.44 18.95
C ASP A 787 -40.15 -53.72 19.80
N LEU A 788 -40.92 -53.70 20.90
CA LEU A 788 -41.13 -54.86 21.75
C LEU A 788 -41.85 -55.98 20.99
N GLY A 789 -42.79 -55.65 20.10
CA GLY A 789 -43.43 -56.59 19.19
C GLY A 789 -42.43 -57.28 18.24
N HIS A 790 -41.54 -56.50 17.62
CA HIS A 790 -40.47 -57.03 16.78
C HIS A 790 -39.44 -57.86 17.56
N PHE A 791 -39.13 -57.45 18.79
CA PHE A 791 -38.24 -58.18 19.68
C PHE A 791 -38.83 -59.52 20.11
N HIS A 792 -40.11 -59.54 20.49
CA HIS A 792 -40.83 -60.77 20.80
C HIS A 792 -40.89 -61.72 19.59
N ALA A 793 -41.15 -61.20 18.38
CA ALA A 793 -41.16 -62.02 17.17
C ALA A 793 -39.83 -62.76 16.94
N ARG A 794 -38.69 -62.16 17.35
CA ARG A 794 -37.36 -62.77 17.26
C ARG A 794 -37.00 -63.67 18.43
N THR A 795 -37.39 -63.32 19.66
CA THR A 795 -36.96 -64.04 20.88
C THR A 795 -37.95 -65.09 21.37
N GLN A 796 -39.23 -64.95 21.03
CA GLN A 796 -40.33 -65.84 21.44
C GLN A 796 -40.43 -66.08 22.97
N LYS A 797 -39.97 -65.14 23.80
CA LYS A 797 -40.10 -65.24 25.27
C LYS A 797 -41.49 -64.77 25.73
N ASP A 798 -42.13 -65.57 26.58
CA ASP A 798 -43.49 -65.31 27.07
C ASP A 798 -43.63 -63.98 27.81
N ILE A 799 -42.63 -63.57 28.59
CA ILE A 799 -42.62 -62.31 29.37
C ILE A 799 -42.88 -61.09 28.48
N HIS A 800 -42.34 -61.07 27.24
CA HIS A 800 -42.54 -59.95 26.33
C HIS A 800 -43.95 -59.94 25.74
N LYS A 801 -44.52 -61.12 25.48
CA LYS A 801 -45.90 -61.26 25.00
C LYS A 801 -46.89 -60.82 26.07
N GLU A 802 -46.71 -61.27 27.31
CA GLU A 802 -47.51 -60.84 28.45
C GLU A 802 -47.50 -59.32 28.61
N LEU A 803 -46.34 -58.68 28.45
CA LEU A 803 -46.26 -57.22 28.51
C LEU A 803 -47.01 -56.54 27.35
N ILE A 804 -46.86 -57.02 26.12
CA ILE A 804 -47.57 -56.47 24.96
C ILE A 804 -49.10 -56.59 25.16
N ASP A 805 -49.57 -57.73 25.63
CA ASP A 805 -50.98 -57.98 25.90
C ASP A 805 -51.47 -57.10 27.07
N ASP A 806 -50.70 -56.97 28.15
CA ASP A 806 -50.96 -56.04 29.25
C ASP A 806 -51.10 -54.58 28.77
N MET A 807 -50.23 -54.12 27.86
CA MET A 807 -50.27 -52.77 27.31
C MET A 807 -51.53 -52.53 26.46
N LYS A 808 -51.94 -53.55 25.68
CA LYS A 808 -53.18 -53.52 24.89
C LYS A 808 -54.43 -53.53 25.78
N ASP A 809 -54.48 -54.43 26.77
CA ASP A 809 -55.60 -54.58 27.69
C ASP A 809 -55.77 -53.34 28.58
N TYR A 810 -54.66 -52.73 29.00
CA TYR A 810 -54.69 -51.46 29.72
C TYR A 810 -55.14 -50.28 28.84
N ASN A 811 -55.09 -50.44 27.52
CA ASN A 811 -55.43 -49.46 26.51
C ASN A 811 -54.62 -48.15 26.66
N ILE A 812 -53.29 -48.31 26.72
CA ILE A 812 -52.36 -47.24 27.05
C ILE A 812 -52.43 -46.06 26.09
N ASP A 813 -52.55 -46.31 24.78
CA ASP A 813 -52.59 -45.27 23.74
C ASP A 813 -53.77 -44.30 23.95
N ASN A 814 -54.97 -44.84 24.20
CA ASN A 814 -56.15 -44.02 24.46
C ASN A 814 -56.01 -43.24 25.78
N ARG A 815 -55.42 -43.83 26.82
CA ARG A 815 -55.22 -43.16 28.11
C ARG A 815 -54.23 -42.00 28.01
N LEU A 816 -53.15 -42.16 27.25
CA LEU A 816 -52.15 -41.12 26.99
C LEU A 816 -52.74 -39.95 26.17
N GLU A 817 -53.53 -40.25 25.14
CA GLU A 817 -54.23 -39.22 24.37
C GLU A 817 -55.32 -38.53 25.20
N THR A 818 -56.01 -39.26 26.07
CA THR A 818 -56.98 -38.66 26.99
C THR A 818 -56.27 -37.71 27.97
N LEU A 819 -55.13 -38.11 28.55
CA LEU A 819 -54.33 -37.22 29.40
C LEU A 819 -53.92 -35.95 28.64
N ARG A 820 -53.46 -36.06 27.39
CA ARG A 820 -53.14 -34.90 26.56
C ARG A 820 -54.32 -33.94 26.39
N GLN A 821 -55.52 -34.47 26.11
CA GLN A 821 -56.72 -33.65 26.02
C GLN A 821 -57.06 -32.96 27.34
N GLU A 822 -56.85 -33.62 28.47
CA GLU A 822 -57.06 -33.05 29.81
C GLU A 822 -56.06 -31.92 30.11
N ILE A 823 -54.80 -32.10 29.73
CA ILE A 823 -53.76 -31.06 29.80
C ILE A 823 -54.20 -29.83 29.01
N SER A 824 -54.57 -30.02 27.72
CA SER A 824 -54.98 -28.92 26.84
C SER A 824 -56.20 -28.15 27.33
N LYS A 825 -57.08 -28.81 28.11
CA LYS A 825 -58.30 -28.22 28.70
C LYS A 825 -58.06 -27.63 30.09
N ASN A 826 -56.81 -27.56 30.56
CA ASN A 826 -56.44 -27.14 31.91
C ASN A 826 -57.13 -27.94 33.03
N GLN A 827 -57.31 -29.24 32.84
CA GLN A 827 -57.81 -30.12 33.90
C GLN A 827 -56.65 -30.55 34.80
N SER A 828 -55.96 -29.58 35.41
CA SER A 828 -54.66 -29.74 36.08
C SER A 828 -54.65 -30.83 37.17
N PHE A 829 -55.66 -30.89 38.04
CA PHE A 829 -55.75 -31.94 39.08
C PHE A 829 -55.93 -33.34 38.49
N ILE A 830 -56.86 -33.50 37.53
CA ILE A 830 -57.15 -34.79 36.88
C ILE A 830 -55.91 -35.26 36.10
N SER A 831 -55.28 -34.33 35.37
CA SER A 831 -54.08 -34.57 34.60
C SER A 831 -52.92 -35.01 35.51
N ALA A 832 -52.72 -34.35 36.65
CA ALA A 832 -51.68 -34.73 37.60
C ALA A 832 -51.88 -36.14 38.19
N VAL A 833 -53.11 -36.45 38.62
CA VAL A 833 -53.44 -37.78 39.17
C VAL A 833 -53.27 -38.87 38.11
N ARG A 834 -53.80 -38.65 36.90
CA ARG A 834 -53.70 -39.63 35.81
C ARG A 834 -52.26 -39.83 35.34
N SER A 835 -51.50 -38.75 35.22
CA SER A 835 -50.08 -38.82 34.87
C SER A 835 -49.32 -39.65 35.90
N LYS A 836 -49.59 -39.48 37.20
CA LYS A 836 -49.00 -40.31 38.26
C LYS A 836 -49.40 -41.79 38.15
N GLN A 837 -50.67 -42.09 37.86
CA GLN A 837 -51.14 -43.47 37.65
C GLN A 837 -50.47 -44.13 36.44
N LEU A 838 -50.27 -43.37 35.35
CA LEU A 838 -49.55 -43.84 34.16
C LEU A 838 -48.08 -44.08 34.47
N ALA A 839 -47.43 -43.18 35.22
CA ALA A 839 -46.06 -43.36 35.67
C ALA A 839 -45.87 -44.65 36.49
N GLU A 840 -46.77 -44.91 37.45
CA GLU A 840 -46.77 -46.14 38.25
C GLU A 840 -46.91 -47.38 37.36
N LYS A 841 -47.86 -47.37 36.42
CA LYS A 841 -48.07 -48.50 35.52
C LYS A 841 -46.87 -48.77 34.59
N LEU A 842 -46.24 -47.72 34.06
CA LEU A 842 -45.03 -47.82 33.25
C LEU A 842 -43.85 -48.39 34.05
N ARG A 843 -43.70 -48.02 35.33
CA ARG A 843 -42.69 -48.64 36.21
C ARG A 843 -42.99 -50.10 36.51
N ASP A 844 -44.25 -50.46 36.71
CA ASP A 844 -44.63 -51.86 36.93
C ASP A 844 -44.25 -52.72 35.72
N TRP A 845 -44.48 -52.21 34.51
CA TRP A 845 -44.05 -52.87 33.27
C TRP A 845 -42.54 -52.96 33.13
N ALA A 846 -41.80 -51.89 33.45
CA ALA A 846 -40.34 -51.93 33.48
C ALA A 846 -39.81 -52.98 34.49
N LYS A 847 -40.43 -53.04 35.67
CA LYS A 847 -40.08 -54.01 36.72
C LYS A 847 -40.38 -55.46 36.30
N LYS A 848 -41.48 -55.70 35.58
CA LYS A 848 -41.78 -57.02 35.01
C LYS A 848 -40.69 -57.49 34.03
N LEU A 849 -40.13 -56.58 33.22
CA LEU A 849 -39.05 -56.90 32.28
C LEU A 849 -37.69 -57.09 32.95
N GLU A 850 -37.42 -56.38 34.07
CA GLU A 850 -36.22 -56.63 34.88
C GLU A 850 -36.21 -58.03 35.50
N GLY A 851 -37.40 -58.64 35.65
CA GLY A 851 -37.60 -59.84 36.44
C GLY A 851 -37.46 -59.56 37.94
N ASP A 852 -38.03 -60.42 38.78
CA ASP A 852 -37.59 -60.44 40.18
C ASP A 852 -36.15 -60.94 40.18
N LYS A 853 -35.21 -60.19 40.77
CA LYS A 853 -33.81 -60.62 40.97
C LYS A 853 -33.66 -61.92 41.81
N ASN A 854 -34.75 -62.62 42.10
CA ASN A 854 -34.84 -63.91 42.79
C ASN A 854 -35.70 -64.96 42.04
N GLY A 855 -36.11 -64.71 40.79
CA GLY A 855 -37.07 -65.55 40.08
C GLY A 855 -36.48 -66.35 38.92
N GLY A 856 -35.47 -67.18 39.17
CA GLY A 856 -35.08 -68.24 38.25
C GLY A 856 -35.96 -69.47 38.47
N ASP A 857 -36.93 -69.71 37.58
CA ASP A 857 -37.66 -70.98 37.55
C ASP A 857 -36.73 -72.08 37.01
N GLY A 858 -36.00 -72.67 37.94
CA GLY A 858 -35.08 -73.77 37.77
C GLY A 858 -34.98 -74.47 39.11
N SER A 859 -35.88 -75.42 39.35
CA SER A 859 -35.87 -76.31 40.50
C SER A 859 -34.57 -77.13 40.52
N GLY A 860 -33.58 -76.61 41.23
CA GLY A 860 -32.31 -77.23 41.51
C GLY A 860 -31.73 -76.58 42.76
N GLU A 861 -31.95 -77.23 43.90
CA GLU A 861 -31.41 -76.85 45.21
C GLU A 861 -29.87 -76.86 45.15
N GLY A 862 -29.27 -75.70 44.90
CA GLY A 862 -27.84 -75.51 44.79
C GLY A 862 -27.47 -74.06 45.10
N GLY A 863 -27.22 -73.77 46.37
CA GLY A 863 -26.74 -72.46 46.81
C GLY A 863 -25.36 -72.17 46.21
N GLY A 864 -25.33 -71.35 45.17
CA GLY A 864 -24.13 -70.67 44.69
C GLY A 864 -24.27 -69.19 44.99
N GLY A 865 -23.49 -68.68 45.94
CA GLY A 865 -23.27 -67.24 46.04
C GLY A 865 -22.63 -66.72 44.76
N GLU A 866 -22.94 -65.48 44.36
CA GLU A 866 -22.25 -64.75 43.28
C GLU A 866 -20.76 -65.12 43.26
N SER A 867 -20.33 -65.70 42.14
CA SER A 867 -18.95 -66.16 41.95
C SER A 867 -17.97 -65.00 42.20
N GLN A 868 -16.80 -65.28 42.76
CA GLN A 868 -15.77 -64.26 43.02
C GLN A 868 -15.45 -63.45 41.74
N GLU A 869 -15.44 -64.12 40.58
CA GLU A 869 -15.24 -63.51 39.26
C GLU A 869 -16.30 -62.45 38.90
N GLU A 870 -17.54 -62.64 39.31
CA GLU A 870 -18.64 -61.71 39.03
C GLU A 870 -18.50 -60.41 39.84
N LYS A 871 -18.08 -60.53 41.10
CA LYS A 871 -17.76 -59.39 41.96
C LYS A 871 -16.52 -58.64 41.49
N ASP A 872 -15.50 -59.38 41.01
CA ASP A 872 -14.28 -58.81 40.48
C ASP A 872 -14.56 -58.03 39.18
N PHE A 873 -15.42 -58.55 38.29
CA PHE A 873 -15.86 -57.84 37.09
C PHE A 873 -16.69 -56.59 37.41
N GLU A 874 -17.65 -56.69 38.33
CA GLU A 874 -18.44 -55.52 38.77
C GLU A 874 -17.53 -54.43 39.36
N PHE A 875 -16.54 -54.83 40.17
CA PHE A 875 -15.54 -53.91 40.69
C PHE A 875 -14.72 -53.25 39.57
N MET A 876 -14.23 -54.03 38.60
CA MET A 876 -13.50 -53.50 37.44
C MET A 876 -14.37 -52.50 36.65
N LEU A 877 -15.62 -52.85 36.36
CA LEU A 877 -16.53 -51.99 35.62
C LEU A 877 -16.82 -50.68 36.38
N LYS A 878 -16.96 -50.76 37.71
CA LYS A 878 -17.10 -49.59 38.57
C LYS A 878 -15.84 -48.72 38.58
N VAL A 879 -14.65 -49.33 38.60
CA VAL A 879 -13.37 -48.61 38.49
C VAL A 879 -13.25 -47.94 37.12
N MET A 880 -13.58 -48.64 36.02
CA MET A 880 -13.56 -48.05 34.67
C MET A 880 -14.50 -46.86 34.57
N ARG A 881 -15.75 -47.00 35.06
CA ARG A 881 -16.70 -45.89 35.13
C ARG A 881 -16.17 -44.75 35.98
N MET A 882 -15.55 -45.03 37.12
CA MET A 882 -14.95 -43.99 37.98
C MET A 882 -13.82 -43.25 37.26
N VAL A 883 -12.91 -43.96 36.61
CA VAL A 883 -11.82 -43.36 35.83
C VAL A 883 -12.38 -42.51 34.68
N GLN A 884 -13.42 -42.99 33.99
CA GLN A 884 -14.09 -42.22 32.96
C GLN A 884 -14.74 -40.96 33.53
N THR A 885 -15.50 -41.06 34.61
CA THR A 885 -16.09 -39.88 35.26
C THR A 885 -15.02 -38.89 35.73
N GLU A 886 -13.86 -39.36 36.19
CA GLU A 886 -12.74 -38.49 36.54
C GLU A 886 -12.17 -37.78 35.30
N GLN A 887 -11.98 -38.51 34.18
CA GLN A 887 -11.55 -37.93 32.91
C GLN A 887 -12.56 -36.91 32.37
N ASP A 888 -13.85 -37.20 32.46
CA ASP A 888 -14.94 -36.31 32.05
C ASP A 888 -14.99 -35.06 32.95
N ILE A 889 -14.80 -35.21 34.26
CA ILE A 889 -14.69 -34.06 35.17
C ILE A 889 -13.47 -33.21 34.79
N ARG A 890 -12.30 -33.81 34.59
CA ARG A 890 -11.07 -33.07 34.22
C ARG A 890 -11.24 -32.33 32.89
N SER A 891 -11.80 -32.96 31.87
CA SER A 891 -12.04 -32.33 30.56
C SER A 891 -13.10 -31.22 30.65
N ARG A 892 -14.17 -31.43 31.43
CA ARG A 892 -15.15 -30.38 31.73
C ARG A 892 -14.54 -29.22 32.50
N THR A 893 -13.63 -29.47 33.44
CA THR A 893 -12.90 -28.40 34.14
C THR A 893 -12.10 -27.57 33.15
N ARG A 894 -11.39 -28.18 32.18
CA ARG A 894 -10.70 -27.44 31.11
C ARG A 894 -11.66 -26.62 30.25
N SER A 895 -12.80 -27.19 29.88
CA SER A 895 -13.85 -26.46 29.15
C SER A 895 -14.37 -25.25 29.94
N LEU A 896 -14.60 -25.41 31.25
CA LEU A 896 -15.00 -24.32 32.15
C LEU A 896 -13.91 -23.26 32.30
N GLU A 897 -12.64 -23.65 32.40
CA GLU A 897 -11.50 -22.73 32.45
C GLU A 897 -11.40 -21.92 31.16
N GLN A 898 -11.59 -22.56 30.00
CA GLN A 898 -11.60 -21.87 28.71
C GLN A 898 -12.82 -20.93 28.58
N MET A 899 -13.99 -21.35 29.07
CA MET A 899 -15.16 -20.48 29.16
C MET A 899 -14.88 -19.28 30.06
N LEU A 900 -14.23 -19.46 31.21
CA LEU A 900 -13.85 -18.37 32.12
C LEU A 900 -12.84 -17.42 31.47
N ARG A 901 -11.86 -17.95 30.72
CA ARG A 901 -10.93 -17.15 29.91
C ARG A 901 -11.69 -16.33 28.87
N SER A 902 -12.65 -16.92 28.16
CA SER A 902 -13.49 -16.21 27.17
C SER A 902 -14.28 -15.05 27.79
N LEU A 903 -14.83 -15.26 29.00
CA LEU A 903 -15.57 -14.23 29.72
C LEU A 903 -14.67 -13.08 30.18
N ASN A 904 -13.42 -13.38 30.53
CA ASN A 904 -12.43 -12.36 30.87
C ASN A 904 -11.99 -11.56 29.64
N LEU A 905 -11.82 -12.21 28.49
CA LEU A 905 -11.52 -11.54 27.21
C LEU A 905 -12.64 -10.56 26.83
N ARG A 906 -13.91 -10.95 27.00
CA ARG A 906 -15.06 -10.04 26.75
C ARG A 906 -15.16 -8.86 27.71
N LYS A 907 -14.54 -8.94 28.89
CA LYS A 907 -14.55 -7.85 29.89
C LYS A 907 -13.40 -6.87 29.70
N GLN A 908 -12.38 -7.20 28.90
CA GLN A 908 -11.34 -6.25 28.58
C GLN A 908 -11.95 -5.15 27.68
N PRO A 909 -11.79 -3.86 28.02
CA PRO A 909 -12.20 -2.80 27.13
C PRO A 909 -11.36 -2.90 25.84
N ASN A 910 -12.04 -3.00 24.70
CA ASN A 910 -11.45 -2.89 23.37
C ASN A 910 -10.74 -1.54 23.19
#